data_AF-A0A2M9A9V5-F1
#
_entry.id   AF-A0A2M9A9V5-F1
#
_cell.length_a   1.000
_cell.length_b   1.000
_cell.length_c   1.000
_cell.angle_alpha   90.00
_cell.angle_beta   90.00
_cell.angle_gamma   90.00
#
_symmetry.space_group_name_H-M   'P 1'
#
loop_
_entity.id
_entity.type
_entity.pdbx_description
1 polymer ?
#
loop_
_entity_poly.entity_id
_entity_poly.type
_entity_poly.pdbx_seq_one_letter_code
_entity_poly.pdbx_strand_id
1 'polypeptide(L)'
;MNYKALMLASVLSAGSALADNLNISLDVIVRDFQPSHSDFENFSEESVKYLDAIYGYGLPGYGADWYGLSAYHNSCGNKESYAKYGVGVPLGKDGLPMSVNALLPSYLQQVSAYAAQGKGGILTYGQCKNSSIAGVVNQRGFGENTATQFTGVQKNSCKGGMYWENEVVYTPGMVNPHLTFDTDSSGSPLYLEGAHIHKLGELCDNANFGQWFEDVSGVNKRSNLTLDIPNAADNPNYKELDYNYNNGGYFPLDVIDPASQMYTGSVPGSDQWGPQSFSIFCPPYGYQYASTQVDFMDHNTYGLCSAWNAAGGARSLASATAQTIANNFGTLGYQHLRNYNFTMMGYANFRYYKDNNTDETNQEIFEFAGDDDMWIFVDGVLAVDLGGTHLATPGVVNIRTLAQNNHGCHDGEPLAAVQQGKGACGADGQWADGSWHHLHFFYADRQSDGSNLYIRANLSEVAASAYGQPRIQEAELVKNEEGNFDTYIYLNTQLSQETIEKINSANGNYFPILAKRGSDTLAYQVTGFKYVQKTSKGYSYEIKGKLCEDATCASLKNPAFGDSLAFNYIPSPDFPDAYNNQFHTDFTVFSATGKLVDHYSWGPVTTVTMSTSTTIVPADTTIVRPPFDVDQLPDGELSDRETGEIIISKLPESYSNSEDPAAWIADSLVYYTTASPDNPHATVLNSKTSNSPGSMSEARCSATNGVENCVSFNFVTDEAFRVNIRIFDHLGHFVNQYNQEVSQEEFNKLTGSYTPNEICSDKTGTGTIAASVKMYPVSKDGRKLGTGAYIYQISLVEYPQPHCVNVGGEQSFMPGEYRRTEYKQTRGFRRVE
;
A
#
# COMPACT_ATOMS: atom_id res chain seq x y z
N MET A 1 18.78 42.36 -11.94
CA MET A 1 17.46 42.20 -11.30
C MET A 1 16.77 41.04 -12.01
N ASN A 2 16.64 39.93 -11.30
CA ASN A 2 16.19 38.63 -11.81
C ASN A 2 14.66 38.55 -11.80
N TYR A 3 14.05 38.20 -12.92
CA TYR A 3 12.69 37.67 -12.96
C TYR A 3 12.77 36.18 -13.29
N LYS A 4 12.63 35.33 -12.25
CA LYS A 4 12.25 33.93 -12.41
C LYS A 4 10.73 33.89 -12.32
N ALA A 5 10.07 33.58 -13.42
CA ALA A 5 8.66 33.25 -13.44
C ALA A 5 8.50 31.84 -12.83
N LEU A 6 7.82 31.77 -11.69
CA LEU A 6 7.29 30.53 -11.13
C LEU A 6 6.19 30.04 -12.10
N MET A 7 6.40 28.90 -12.75
CA MET A 7 5.27 28.15 -13.31
C MET A 7 4.48 27.57 -12.13
N LEU A 8 3.29 28.11 -11.89
CA LEU A 8 2.25 27.41 -11.14
C LEU A 8 1.87 26.18 -11.96
N ALA A 9 2.19 24.99 -11.46
CA ALA A 9 1.47 23.79 -11.84
C ALA A 9 0.05 23.95 -11.30
N SER A 10 -0.90 24.21 -12.19
CA SER A 10 -2.32 24.07 -11.93
C SER A 10 -2.58 22.63 -11.51
N VAL A 11 -2.83 22.43 -10.22
CA VAL A 11 -3.46 21.22 -9.69
C VAL A 11 -4.81 21.10 -10.40
N LEU A 12 -4.86 20.24 -11.42
CA LEU A 12 -6.10 19.80 -12.04
C LEU A 12 -6.84 18.97 -10.98
N SER A 13 -7.83 19.60 -10.37
CA SER A 13 -8.94 18.93 -9.68
C SER A 13 -9.69 18.07 -10.70
N ALA A 14 -9.23 16.83 -10.88
CA ALA A 14 -9.99 15.76 -11.52
C ALA A 14 -10.35 14.74 -10.44
N GLY A 15 -11.55 14.90 -9.87
CA GLY A 15 -12.02 14.00 -8.81
C GLY A 15 -13.14 14.58 -7.94
N SER A 16 -14.06 15.37 -8.51
CA SER A 16 -15.30 15.74 -7.82
C SER A 16 -16.50 15.13 -8.56
N ALA A 17 -16.64 13.81 -8.45
CA ALA A 17 -17.88 13.09 -8.71
C ALA A 17 -17.75 11.70 -8.06
N LEU A 18 -18.60 11.46 -7.05
CA LEU A 18 -18.55 10.39 -6.03
C LEU A 18 -17.57 10.71 -4.90
N ALA A 19 -18.05 11.42 -3.88
CA ALA A 19 -17.48 11.27 -2.54
C ALA A 19 -17.61 9.79 -2.19
N ASP A 20 -16.47 9.12 -2.02
CA ASP A 20 -16.37 7.68 -1.87
C ASP A 20 -17.27 7.17 -0.74
N ASN A 21 -18.26 6.37 -1.11
CA ASN A 21 -19.08 5.58 -0.20
C ASN A 21 -18.30 4.37 0.34
N LEU A 22 -16.96 4.44 0.35
CA LEU A 22 -16.05 3.35 0.66
C LEU A 22 -15.79 3.28 2.17
N ASN A 23 -15.75 2.06 2.70
CA ASN A 23 -15.42 1.78 4.10
C ASN A 23 -13.96 2.18 4.37
N ILE A 24 -13.66 2.65 5.58
CA ILE A 24 -12.27 2.65 6.06
C ILE A 24 -11.93 1.22 6.42
N SER A 25 -10.81 0.70 5.94
CA SER A 25 -10.34 -0.65 6.25
C SER A 25 -9.03 -0.56 7.02
N LEU A 26 -9.03 -1.02 8.26
CA LEU A 26 -7.83 -1.06 9.11
C LEU A 26 -7.18 -2.43 9.00
N ASP A 27 -5.85 -2.47 8.98
CA ASP A 27 -5.12 -3.72 9.07
C ASP A 27 -5.17 -4.23 10.51
N VAL A 28 -5.54 -5.50 10.70
CA VAL A 28 -5.54 -6.11 12.03
C VAL A 28 -4.82 -7.46 12.05
N ILE A 29 -4.05 -7.68 13.09
CA ILE A 29 -3.41 -8.96 13.43
C ILE A 29 -4.10 -9.47 14.68
N VAL A 30 -4.87 -10.54 14.52
CA VAL A 30 -5.59 -11.20 15.60
C VAL A 30 -4.80 -12.42 16.03
N ARG A 31 -4.64 -12.58 17.35
CA ARG A 31 -4.05 -13.76 17.96
C ARG A 31 -5.11 -14.42 18.82
N ASP A 32 -5.52 -15.60 18.39
CA ASP A 32 -6.39 -16.46 19.19
C ASP A 32 -5.57 -17.05 20.36
N PHE A 33 -6.23 -17.49 21.42
CA PHE A 33 -5.63 -18.17 22.58
C PHE A 33 -6.53 -19.32 23.03
N GLN A 34 -5.91 -20.34 23.63
CA GLN A 34 -6.67 -21.32 24.41
C GLN A 34 -7.15 -20.71 25.74
N PRO A 35 -8.29 -21.14 26.29
CA PRO A 35 -8.87 -20.55 27.50
C PRO A 35 -8.08 -20.96 28.74
N SER A 36 -7.23 -21.99 28.62
CA SER A 36 -6.31 -22.42 29.66
C SER A 36 -5.08 -21.52 29.80
N HIS A 37 -4.90 -20.53 28.93
CA HIS A 37 -3.85 -19.52 29.06
C HIS A 37 -4.02 -18.77 30.39
N SER A 38 -2.94 -18.59 31.14
CA SER A 38 -3.03 -18.13 32.53
C SER A 38 -3.49 -16.69 32.70
N ASP A 39 -3.41 -15.87 31.65
CA ASP A 39 -3.77 -14.43 31.68
C ASP A 39 -5.24 -14.18 31.26
N PHE A 40 -5.93 -15.18 30.71
CA PHE A 40 -7.33 -15.08 30.26
C PHE A 40 -8.25 -15.76 31.28
N GLU A 41 -9.49 -15.31 31.38
CA GLU A 41 -10.55 -15.94 32.18
C GLU A 41 -10.15 -16.10 33.66
N ASN A 42 -9.49 -15.10 34.24
CA ASN A 42 -9.06 -15.12 35.64
C ASN A 42 -10.13 -14.63 36.63
N PHE A 43 -11.20 -13.98 36.15
CA PHE A 43 -12.27 -13.40 36.97
C PHE A 43 -11.74 -12.48 38.08
N SER A 44 -10.75 -11.67 37.73
CA SER A 44 -9.97 -10.85 38.64
C SER A 44 -10.80 -9.72 39.23
N GLU A 45 -11.73 -9.20 38.45
CA GLU A 45 -12.78 -8.26 38.81
C GLU A 45 -13.75 -8.81 39.87
N GLU A 46 -14.00 -10.12 39.87
CA GLU A 46 -14.84 -10.79 40.85
C GLU A 46 -14.07 -11.22 42.11
N SER A 47 -12.73 -11.27 42.05
CA SER A 47 -11.87 -11.79 43.11
C SER A 47 -12.00 -11.02 44.43
N VAL A 48 -12.21 -9.69 44.38
CA VAL A 48 -12.32 -8.82 45.57
C VAL A 48 -13.40 -9.31 46.55
N LYS A 49 -14.50 -9.84 45.99
CA LYS A 49 -15.70 -10.27 46.71
C LYS A 49 -15.84 -11.79 46.78
N TYR A 50 -15.38 -12.52 45.77
CA TYR A 50 -15.65 -13.94 45.61
C TYR A 50 -14.41 -14.83 45.59
N LEU A 51 -13.22 -14.36 46.01
CA LEU A 51 -11.98 -15.14 46.02
C LEU A 51 -12.15 -16.58 46.58
N ASP A 52 -12.70 -16.71 47.79
CA ASP A 52 -12.90 -18.01 48.45
C ASP A 52 -13.93 -18.87 47.71
N ALA A 53 -14.94 -18.25 47.10
CA ALA A 53 -16.00 -18.96 46.39
C ALA A 53 -15.51 -19.49 45.04
N ILE A 54 -14.70 -18.70 44.32
CA ILE A 54 -14.05 -19.09 43.06
C ILE A 54 -13.11 -20.26 43.30
N TYR A 55 -12.22 -20.14 44.29
CA TYR A 55 -11.33 -21.23 44.69
C TYR A 55 -12.07 -22.48 45.16
N GLY A 56 -13.11 -22.29 45.98
CA GLY A 56 -13.92 -23.37 46.54
C GLY A 56 -14.78 -24.13 45.53
N TYR A 57 -15.03 -23.56 44.34
CA TYR A 57 -15.78 -24.25 43.28
C TYR A 57 -14.96 -25.36 42.61
N GLY A 58 -13.62 -25.23 42.59
CA GLY A 58 -12.73 -26.28 42.10
C GLY A 58 -12.75 -26.49 40.58
N LEU A 59 -13.05 -25.45 39.80
CA LEU A 59 -12.86 -25.50 38.34
C LEU A 59 -11.36 -25.47 37.99
N PRO A 60 -10.96 -26.08 36.86
CA PRO A 60 -9.59 -25.95 36.36
C PRO A 60 -9.17 -24.49 36.25
N GLY A 61 -7.93 -24.18 36.62
CA GLY A 61 -7.40 -22.81 36.58
C GLY A 61 -7.54 -22.01 37.88
N TYR A 62 -8.44 -22.39 38.81
CA TYR A 62 -8.69 -21.67 40.08
C TYR A 62 -8.15 -22.44 41.30
N GLY A 63 -6.91 -22.91 41.21
CA GLY A 63 -6.23 -23.68 42.25
C GLY A 63 -5.56 -22.83 43.33
N ALA A 64 -4.70 -23.46 44.15
CA ALA A 64 -3.99 -22.78 45.23
C ALA A 64 -3.05 -21.67 44.73
N ASP A 65 -2.45 -21.85 43.55
CA ASP A 65 -1.58 -20.84 42.94
C ASP A 65 -2.37 -19.58 42.55
N TRP A 66 -3.53 -19.75 41.89
CA TRP A 66 -4.46 -18.65 41.59
C TRP A 66 -4.92 -17.95 42.88
N TYR A 67 -5.34 -18.73 43.90
CA TYR A 67 -5.74 -18.15 45.19
C TYR A 67 -4.63 -17.32 45.84
N GLY A 68 -3.37 -17.78 45.74
CA GLY A 68 -2.18 -17.07 46.23
C GLY A 68 -1.89 -15.75 45.50
N LEU A 69 -2.40 -15.58 44.27
CA LEU A 69 -2.26 -14.37 43.45
C LEU A 69 -3.38 -13.34 43.69
N SER A 70 -4.17 -13.47 44.77
CA SER A 70 -5.25 -12.52 45.08
C SER A 70 -4.85 -11.03 45.04
N ALA A 71 -3.64 -10.65 45.48
CA ALA A 71 -3.18 -9.27 45.39
C ALA A 71 -3.02 -8.80 43.93
N TYR A 72 -2.66 -9.71 43.03
CA TYR A 72 -2.49 -9.45 41.61
C TYR A 72 -3.84 -9.35 40.90
N HIS A 73 -4.78 -10.26 41.19
CA HIS A 73 -6.16 -10.16 40.70
C HIS A 73 -6.82 -8.84 41.13
N ASN A 74 -6.63 -8.46 42.40
CA ASN A 74 -7.15 -7.22 42.97
C ASN A 74 -6.45 -5.95 42.44
N SER A 75 -5.41 -6.08 41.59
CA SER A 75 -4.79 -4.96 40.90
C SER A 75 -5.55 -4.52 39.64
N CYS A 76 -6.52 -5.32 39.17
CA CYS A 76 -7.49 -4.89 38.16
C CYS A 76 -8.40 -3.79 38.73
N GLY A 77 -8.38 -2.62 38.11
CA GLY A 77 -9.28 -1.52 38.41
C GLY A 77 -10.72 -1.89 38.06
N ASN A 78 -11.59 -1.90 39.06
CA ASN A 78 -13.03 -2.07 38.94
C ASN A 78 -13.69 -1.40 40.15
N LYS A 79 -15.03 -1.39 40.19
CA LYS A 79 -15.79 -0.80 41.30
C LYS A 79 -15.38 -1.32 42.69
N GLU A 80 -15.18 -2.62 42.84
CA GLU A 80 -14.89 -3.26 44.12
C GLU A 80 -13.43 -3.03 44.54
N SER A 81 -12.46 -3.16 43.63
CA SER A 81 -11.04 -2.90 43.92
C SER A 81 -10.77 -1.42 44.19
N TYR A 82 -11.45 -0.52 43.48
CA TYR A 82 -11.42 0.92 43.76
C TYR A 82 -12.02 1.23 45.14
N ALA A 83 -13.21 0.71 45.44
CA ALA A 83 -13.87 0.98 46.71
C ALA A 83 -13.10 0.44 47.92
N LYS A 84 -12.44 -0.71 47.78
CA LYS A 84 -11.76 -1.40 48.89
C LYS A 84 -10.29 -1.02 49.04
N TYR A 85 -9.56 -0.87 47.93
CA TYR A 85 -8.11 -0.70 47.91
C TYR A 85 -7.65 0.61 47.26
N GLY A 86 -8.54 1.37 46.61
CA GLY A 86 -8.18 2.55 45.85
C GLY A 86 -7.38 2.23 44.58
N VAL A 87 -7.57 1.03 44.03
CA VAL A 87 -6.92 0.56 42.80
C VAL A 87 -7.74 0.96 41.58
N GLY A 88 -7.05 1.31 40.49
CA GLY A 88 -7.68 1.78 39.25
C GLY A 88 -8.04 3.26 39.27
N VAL A 89 -8.49 3.76 38.12
CA VAL A 89 -8.91 5.14 37.93
C VAL A 89 -10.38 5.17 37.45
N PRO A 90 -11.30 5.78 38.20
CA PRO A 90 -12.67 5.94 37.74
C PRO A 90 -12.76 6.97 36.60
N LEU A 91 -13.71 6.76 35.71
CA LEU A 91 -14.10 7.78 34.74
C LEU A 91 -15.21 8.66 35.29
N GLY A 92 -15.12 9.97 35.04
CA GLY A 92 -16.19 10.90 35.33
C GLY A 92 -17.34 10.79 34.31
N LYS A 93 -18.48 11.43 34.58
CA LYS A 93 -19.66 11.40 33.70
C LYS A 93 -19.45 12.02 32.32
N ASP A 94 -18.43 12.86 32.15
CA ASP A 94 -17.99 13.30 30.82
C ASP A 94 -17.24 12.18 30.07
N GLY A 95 -16.78 11.16 30.78
CA GLY A 95 -15.99 10.03 30.29
C GLY A 95 -14.49 10.32 30.25
N LEU A 96 -14.03 11.35 30.95
CA LEU A 96 -12.61 11.62 31.19
C LEU A 96 -12.14 10.98 32.52
N PRO A 97 -10.83 10.67 32.67
CA PRO A 97 -10.27 10.19 33.93
C PRO A 97 -10.51 11.15 35.09
N MET A 98 -10.83 10.63 36.28
CA MET A 98 -10.96 11.47 37.49
C MET A 98 -9.61 11.89 38.10
N SER A 99 -8.50 11.35 37.58
CA SER A 99 -7.14 11.72 37.97
C SER A 99 -6.19 11.72 36.77
N VAL A 100 -5.13 12.51 36.85
CA VAL A 100 -4.10 12.60 35.81
C VAL A 100 -3.44 11.23 35.56
N ASN A 101 -3.39 10.79 34.30
CA ASN A 101 -2.51 9.70 33.88
C ASN A 101 -1.14 10.27 33.48
N ALA A 102 -0.17 10.20 34.39
CA ALA A 102 1.16 10.77 34.19
C ALA A 102 2.00 10.07 33.09
N LEU A 103 1.54 8.92 32.57
CA LEU A 103 2.20 8.21 31.47
C LEU A 103 1.89 8.80 30.10
N LEU A 104 0.79 9.55 29.98
CA LEU A 104 0.46 10.25 28.75
C LEU A 104 1.28 11.55 28.63
N PRO A 105 1.58 12.03 27.42
CA PRO A 105 2.09 13.37 27.20
C PRO A 105 1.25 14.44 27.91
N SER A 106 1.87 15.50 28.44
CA SER A 106 1.19 16.47 29.32
C SER A 106 -0.03 17.16 28.70
N TYR A 107 -0.07 17.32 27.37
CA TYR A 107 -1.20 17.89 26.64
C TYR A 107 -2.38 16.91 26.46
N LEU A 108 -2.19 15.63 26.79
CA LEU A 108 -3.23 14.59 26.83
C LEU A 108 -3.70 14.25 28.25
N GLN A 109 -3.07 14.82 29.29
CA GLN A 109 -3.39 14.58 30.70
C GLN A 109 -4.67 15.29 31.16
N GLN A 110 -5.79 14.97 30.53
CA GLN A 110 -7.09 15.55 30.87
C GLN A 110 -7.64 14.95 32.17
N VAL A 111 -8.43 15.76 32.90
CA VAL A 111 -9.13 15.35 34.12
C VAL A 111 -10.58 15.79 34.02
N SER A 112 -11.48 14.89 34.41
CA SER A 112 -12.92 15.12 34.41
C SER A 112 -13.33 16.36 35.19
N ALA A 113 -14.26 17.14 34.64
CA ALA A 113 -14.89 18.25 35.34
C ALA A 113 -15.73 17.77 36.55
N TYR A 114 -16.06 16.49 36.60
CA TYR A 114 -16.82 15.84 37.67
C TYR A 114 -15.93 15.33 38.81
N ALA A 115 -14.59 15.45 38.72
CA ALA A 115 -13.67 14.96 39.74
C ALA A 115 -14.00 15.46 41.17
N ALA A 116 -14.40 16.73 41.29
CA ALA A 116 -14.77 17.35 42.57
C ALA A 116 -16.05 16.78 43.21
N GLN A 117 -16.90 16.08 42.44
CA GLN A 117 -18.15 15.49 42.93
C GLN A 117 -17.94 14.11 43.58
N GLY A 118 -16.71 13.59 43.56
CA GLY A 118 -16.40 12.25 44.06
C GLY A 118 -17.27 11.19 43.37
N LYS A 119 -17.79 10.23 44.15
CA LYS A 119 -18.60 9.12 43.60
C LYS A 119 -19.83 9.56 42.80
N GLY A 120 -20.46 10.69 43.14
CA GLY A 120 -21.64 11.20 42.42
C GLY A 120 -21.33 11.66 40.99
N GLY A 121 -20.05 11.82 40.67
CA GLY A 121 -19.53 12.22 39.37
C GLY A 121 -19.01 11.07 38.50
N ILE A 122 -19.05 9.81 38.97
CA ILE A 122 -18.51 8.65 38.24
C ILE A 122 -19.47 8.18 37.13
N LEU A 123 -18.91 7.80 35.99
CA LEU A 123 -19.60 7.15 34.88
C LEU A 123 -20.06 5.75 35.29
N THR A 124 -21.27 5.37 34.90
CA THR A 124 -21.78 4.02 35.15
C THR A 124 -22.12 3.32 33.85
N TYR A 125 -21.93 1.99 33.84
CA TYR A 125 -22.35 1.08 32.79
C TYR A 125 -23.17 -0.04 33.41
N GLY A 126 -24.25 -0.44 32.75
CA GLY A 126 -25.24 -1.32 33.34
C GLY A 126 -26.27 -1.78 32.34
N GLN A 127 -27.46 -2.12 32.84
CA GLN A 127 -28.55 -2.62 32.00
C GLN A 127 -29.88 -1.95 32.36
N CYS A 128 -30.66 -1.57 31.33
CA CYS A 128 -31.91 -0.84 31.50
C CYS A 128 -33.16 -1.70 31.30
N LYS A 129 -34.27 -1.21 31.87
CA LYS A 129 -35.57 -1.92 31.85
C LYS A 129 -36.34 -1.80 30.52
N ASN A 130 -35.96 -0.86 29.66
CA ASN A 130 -36.61 -0.63 28.36
C ASN A 130 -35.52 -0.37 27.31
N SER A 131 -35.32 -1.34 26.43
CA SER A 131 -34.45 -1.16 25.26
C SER A 131 -35.09 -0.22 24.24
N SER A 132 -34.26 0.63 23.62
CA SER A 132 -34.67 1.41 22.45
C SER A 132 -34.21 0.80 21.13
N ILE A 133 -33.49 -0.32 21.20
CA ILE A 133 -32.95 -1.06 20.05
C ILE A 133 -33.94 -2.14 19.65
N ALA A 134 -34.30 -2.20 18.37
CA ALA A 134 -35.24 -3.19 17.86
C ALA A 134 -34.70 -4.62 18.05
N GLY A 135 -35.54 -5.53 18.57
CA GLY A 135 -35.16 -6.93 18.82
C GLY A 135 -34.39 -7.19 20.12
N VAL A 136 -33.94 -6.13 20.81
CA VAL A 136 -33.28 -6.22 22.12
C VAL A 136 -34.31 -5.93 23.20
N VAL A 137 -34.44 -6.81 24.18
CA VAL A 137 -35.29 -6.61 25.37
C VAL A 137 -34.49 -5.98 26.50
N ASN A 138 -33.25 -6.45 26.65
CA ASN A 138 -32.41 -6.31 27.82
C ASN A 138 -31.14 -5.52 27.44
N GLN A 139 -31.30 -4.22 27.17
CA GLN A 139 -30.21 -3.36 26.66
C GLN A 139 -29.17 -3.06 27.74
N ARG A 140 -27.89 -3.32 27.44
CA ARG A 140 -26.72 -2.86 28.21
C ARG A 140 -26.16 -1.55 27.66
N GLY A 141 -25.62 -0.72 28.53
CA GLY A 141 -25.21 0.62 28.15
C GLY A 141 -24.75 1.52 29.27
N PHE A 142 -24.31 2.72 28.89
CA PHE A 142 -23.93 3.79 29.81
C PHE A 142 -25.16 4.45 30.45
N GLY A 143 -25.00 4.99 31.65
CA GLY A 143 -26.07 5.69 32.37
C GLY A 143 -26.60 6.94 31.63
N GLU A 144 -27.87 7.27 31.87
CA GLU A 144 -28.55 8.39 31.20
C GLU A 144 -27.84 9.73 31.44
N ASN A 145 -27.53 10.48 30.37
CA ASN A 145 -26.80 11.76 30.38
C ASN A 145 -25.31 11.68 30.76
N THR A 146 -24.62 10.62 30.33
CA THR A 146 -23.18 10.45 30.56
C THR A 146 -22.42 10.24 29.24
N ALA A 147 -21.09 10.28 29.28
CA ALA A 147 -20.21 10.20 28.11
C ALA A 147 -20.53 11.26 27.04
N THR A 148 -20.92 12.48 27.45
CA THR A 148 -21.44 13.51 26.52
C THR A 148 -20.47 13.95 25.43
N GLN A 149 -19.17 13.76 25.66
CA GLN A 149 -18.12 14.06 24.67
C GLN A 149 -17.99 12.98 23.58
N PHE A 150 -18.60 11.81 23.79
CA PHE A 150 -18.53 10.64 22.93
C PHE A 150 -19.87 10.46 22.21
N THR A 151 -20.03 11.15 21.08
CA THR A 151 -21.29 11.15 20.33
C THR A 151 -21.72 9.77 19.88
N GLY A 152 -20.73 8.90 19.66
CA GLY A 152 -20.92 7.52 19.29
C GLY A 152 -21.47 6.65 20.41
N VAL A 153 -20.78 6.72 21.54
CA VAL A 153 -21.11 6.01 22.77
C VAL A 153 -22.51 6.33 23.31
N GLN A 154 -23.04 7.53 23.01
CA GLN A 154 -24.41 7.91 23.38
C GLN A 154 -25.49 7.00 22.79
N LYS A 155 -25.23 6.34 21.65
CA LYS A 155 -26.18 5.38 21.05
C LYS A 155 -26.40 4.17 21.95
N ASN A 156 -25.38 3.80 22.71
CA ASN A 156 -25.40 2.74 23.69
C ASN A 156 -25.75 3.26 25.09
N SER A 157 -26.34 4.46 25.22
CA SER A 157 -26.83 4.93 26.52
C SER A 157 -28.19 4.34 26.86
N CYS A 158 -28.30 3.84 28.09
CA CYS A 158 -29.55 3.38 28.67
C CYS A 158 -30.53 4.55 28.83
N LYS A 159 -31.75 4.42 28.27
CA LYS A 159 -32.84 5.38 28.47
C LYS A 159 -33.70 4.98 29.67
N GLY A 160 -33.83 5.86 30.66
CA GLY A 160 -34.59 5.61 31.89
C GLY A 160 -33.83 4.76 32.91
N GLY A 161 -34.56 4.25 33.91
CA GLY A 161 -33.95 3.58 35.06
C GLY A 161 -33.21 2.28 34.71
N MET A 162 -31.95 2.20 35.13
CA MET A 162 -31.17 0.96 35.14
C MET A 162 -31.61 0.05 36.28
N TYR A 163 -31.62 -1.26 36.03
CA TYR A 163 -31.96 -2.24 37.05
C TYR A 163 -30.72 -2.83 37.74
N TRP A 164 -29.57 -2.76 37.07
CA TRP A 164 -28.24 -2.81 37.69
C TRP A 164 -27.31 -1.85 36.94
N GLU A 165 -26.33 -1.30 37.66
CA GLU A 165 -25.25 -0.48 37.10
C GLU A 165 -24.02 -0.57 38.01
N ASN A 166 -22.84 -0.39 37.44
CA ASN A 166 -21.58 -0.35 38.14
C ASN A 166 -20.74 0.85 37.69
N GLU A 167 -19.93 1.36 38.63
CA GLU A 167 -18.95 2.42 38.38
C GLU A 167 -17.89 1.91 37.37
N VAL A 168 -17.63 2.70 36.32
CA VAL A 168 -16.60 2.42 35.31
C VAL A 168 -15.24 2.86 35.84
N VAL A 169 -14.35 1.89 36.03
CA VAL A 169 -12.99 2.07 36.56
C VAL A 169 -12.06 1.22 35.71
N TYR A 170 -10.94 1.80 35.27
CA TYR A 170 -9.95 1.12 34.44
C TYR A 170 -8.57 1.09 35.13
N THR A 171 -7.61 0.40 34.52
CA THR A 171 -6.25 0.15 35.04
C THR A 171 -5.19 0.80 34.13
N PRO A 172 -4.85 2.08 34.34
CA PRO A 172 -3.75 2.70 33.59
C PRO A 172 -2.38 2.09 33.95
N GLY A 173 -1.42 2.22 33.06
CA GLY A 173 -0.02 1.90 33.31
C GLY A 173 0.36 0.42 33.25
N MET A 174 -0.44 -0.38 32.56
CA MET A 174 -0.06 -1.75 32.20
C MET A 174 1.04 -1.78 31.12
N VAL A 175 1.10 -0.77 30.25
CA VAL A 175 1.99 -0.74 29.09
C VAL A 175 2.93 0.46 29.09
N ASN A 176 4.06 0.30 28.41
CA ASN A 176 5.04 1.37 28.22
C ASN A 176 4.43 2.47 27.34
N PRO A 177 4.66 3.77 27.64
CA PRO A 177 4.17 4.86 26.80
C PRO A 177 4.74 4.86 25.38
N HIS A 178 5.82 4.13 25.10
CA HIS A 178 6.44 4.08 23.78
C HIS A 178 6.45 2.66 23.20
N LEU A 179 6.01 2.53 21.94
CA LEU A 179 6.23 1.34 21.13
C LEU A 179 7.70 1.22 20.71
N THR A 180 8.12 0.01 20.37
CA THR A 180 9.35 -0.21 19.61
C THR A 180 9.02 -0.81 18.25
N PHE A 181 9.90 -0.58 17.28
CA PHE A 181 9.73 -1.09 15.94
C PHE A 181 10.96 -1.88 15.48
N ASP A 182 10.72 -3.07 14.95
CA ASP A 182 11.70 -3.74 14.10
C ASP A 182 11.98 -2.89 12.85
N THR A 183 13.16 -3.05 12.26
CA THR A 183 13.58 -2.33 11.06
C THR A 183 13.89 -3.27 9.92
N ASP A 184 13.57 -2.86 8.69
CA ASP A 184 14.00 -3.56 7.49
C ASP A 184 15.52 -3.41 7.23
N SER A 185 16.00 -4.01 6.14
CA SER A 185 17.41 -3.95 5.74
C SER A 185 17.91 -2.54 5.40
N SER A 186 17.01 -1.58 5.16
CA SER A 186 17.32 -0.17 4.94
C SER A 186 17.31 0.66 6.23
N GLY A 187 16.95 0.05 7.37
CA GLY A 187 16.78 0.71 8.65
C GLY A 187 15.42 1.42 8.80
N SER A 188 14.46 1.16 7.90
CA SER A 188 13.11 1.73 7.99
C SER A 188 12.23 0.92 8.95
N PRO A 189 11.43 1.55 9.83
CA PRO A 189 10.55 0.83 10.74
C PRO A 189 9.48 0.00 10.03
N LEU A 190 9.19 -1.18 10.57
CA LEU A 190 8.11 -2.06 10.16
C LEU A 190 6.85 -1.78 10.99
N TYR A 191 5.98 -0.91 10.50
CA TYR A 191 4.85 -0.41 11.28
C TYR A 191 3.74 -1.43 11.58
N LEU A 192 3.59 -2.50 10.79
CA LEU A 192 2.53 -3.50 11.00
C LEU A 192 3.08 -4.72 11.73
N GLU A 193 3.84 -5.58 11.06
CA GLU A 193 4.31 -6.83 11.67
C GLU A 193 5.48 -6.67 12.64
N GLY A 194 6.11 -5.50 12.69
CA GLY A 194 7.26 -5.22 13.54
C GLY A 194 7.01 -4.17 14.62
N ALA A 195 5.75 -3.85 14.93
CA ALA A 195 5.40 -2.95 16.01
C ALA A 195 5.17 -3.74 17.31
N HIS A 196 5.87 -3.37 18.38
CA HIS A 196 5.86 -4.09 19.65
C HIS A 196 5.39 -3.19 20.78
N ILE A 197 4.36 -3.66 21.49
CA ILE A 197 3.88 -3.06 22.75
C ILE A 197 4.50 -3.80 23.93
N HIS A 198 5.01 -3.04 24.91
CA HIS A 198 5.75 -3.60 26.04
C HIS A 198 5.01 -3.41 27.34
N LYS A 199 5.07 -4.43 28.21
CA LYS A 199 4.59 -4.33 29.59
C LYS A 199 5.42 -3.29 30.36
N LEU A 200 4.74 -2.40 31.09
CA LEU A 200 5.37 -1.45 32.03
C LEU A 200 5.39 -2.01 33.45
N GLY A 201 4.30 -2.64 33.88
CA GLY A 201 4.16 -3.17 35.23
C GLY A 201 3.32 -4.45 35.26
N GLU A 202 3.56 -5.26 36.28
CA GLU A 202 2.73 -6.43 36.61
C GLU A 202 1.41 -5.94 37.23
N LEU A 203 0.37 -5.79 36.41
CA LEU A 203 -0.97 -5.36 36.83
C LEU A 203 -2.04 -6.16 36.07
N CYS A 204 -3.14 -6.40 36.75
CA CYS A 204 -4.33 -7.05 36.22
C CYS A 204 -4.05 -8.36 35.42
N ASP A 205 -3.29 -9.27 36.04
CA ASP A 205 -3.00 -10.61 35.51
C ASP A 205 -2.35 -10.65 34.12
N ASN A 206 -1.51 -9.66 33.83
CA ASN A 206 -0.73 -9.57 32.61
C ASN A 206 0.65 -10.28 32.69
N ALA A 207 0.73 -11.41 33.40
CA ALA A 207 2.01 -12.06 33.71
C ALA A 207 2.78 -12.41 32.43
N ASN A 208 2.05 -12.91 31.44
CA ASN A 208 2.55 -13.30 30.12
C ASN A 208 2.20 -12.27 29.04
N PHE A 209 2.13 -10.98 29.39
CA PHE A 209 1.85 -9.90 28.41
C PHE A 209 2.74 -9.95 27.17
N GLY A 210 4.00 -10.41 27.29
CA GLY A 210 4.90 -10.60 26.16
C GLY A 210 4.46 -11.67 25.14
N GLN A 211 3.34 -12.36 25.39
CA GLN A 211 2.71 -13.32 24.48
C GLN A 211 1.44 -12.75 23.84
N TRP A 212 0.89 -11.65 24.37
CA TRP A 212 -0.40 -11.11 23.94
C TRP A 212 -0.33 -10.63 22.50
N PHE A 213 0.68 -9.84 22.14
CA PHE A 213 0.80 -9.24 20.81
C PHE A 213 2.03 -9.74 20.03
N GLU A 214 2.57 -10.89 20.44
CA GLU A 214 3.73 -11.54 19.83
C GLU A 214 3.39 -12.95 19.35
N ASP A 215 4.01 -13.41 18.27
CA ASP A 215 3.76 -14.74 17.73
C ASP A 215 4.54 -15.79 18.53
N VAL A 216 3.83 -16.57 19.36
CA VAL A 216 4.44 -17.56 20.24
C VAL A 216 3.93 -18.96 19.91
N SER A 217 4.82 -19.78 19.35
CA SER A 217 4.48 -21.13 18.89
C SER A 217 3.88 -21.98 20.01
N GLY A 218 2.68 -22.52 19.74
CA GLY A 218 1.94 -23.35 20.68
C GLY A 218 1.14 -22.59 21.74
N VAL A 219 1.26 -21.26 21.80
CA VAL A 219 0.53 -20.38 22.73
C VAL A 219 -0.60 -19.65 22.04
N ASN A 220 -0.31 -18.98 20.93
CA ASN A 220 -1.29 -18.24 20.13
C ASN A 220 -1.26 -18.66 18.66
N LYS A 221 -2.38 -18.42 17.98
CA LYS A 221 -2.55 -18.64 16.54
C LYS A 221 -2.83 -17.30 15.88
N ARG A 222 -2.02 -16.96 14.89
CA ARG A 222 -2.06 -15.67 14.23
C ARG A 222 -2.97 -15.71 13.00
N SER A 223 -3.84 -14.72 12.89
CA SER A 223 -4.65 -14.45 11.71
C SER A 223 -4.48 -12.99 11.29
N ASN A 224 -4.18 -12.76 10.01
CA ASN A 224 -4.07 -11.42 9.42
C ASN A 224 -5.39 -11.09 8.72
N LEU A 225 -6.10 -10.08 9.18
CA LEU A 225 -7.45 -9.74 8.74
C LEU A 225 -7.56 -8.23 8.46
N THR A 226 -8.72 -7.79 7.99
CA THR A 226 -9.08 -6.36 7.99
C THR A 226 -10.25 -6.10 8.91
N LEU A 227 -10.27 -4.90 9.48
CA LEU A 227 -11.42 -4.35 10.17
C LEU A 227 -12.06 -3.27 9.30
N ASP A 228 -13.15 -3.65 8.62
CA ASP A 228 -13.87 -2.76 7.71
C ASP A 228 -14.89 -1.94 8.52
N ILE A 229 -14.71 -0.62 8.54
CA ILE A 229 -15.53 0.35 9.28
C ILE A 229 -16.46 1.07 8.28
N PRO A 230 -17.77 0.77 8.31
CA PRO A 230 -18.72 1.36 7.37
C PRO A 230 -19.06 2.81 7.71
N ASN A 231 -19.78 3.48 6.81
CA ASN A 231 -20.35 4.80 7.09
C ASN A 231 -21.30 4.75 8.29
N ALA A 232 -21.20 5.74 9.17
CA ALA A 232 -22.13 5.91 10.27
C ALA A 232 -23.52 6.26 9.73
N ALA A 233 -24.55 5.58 10.25
CA ALA A 233 -25.93 5.73 9.77
C ALA A 233 -26.51 7.13 10.04
N ASP A 234 -26.02 7.83 11.07
CA ASP A 234 -26.49 9.15 11.48
C ASP A 234 -25.76 10.30 10.77
N ASN A 235 -24.48 10.12 10.44
CA ASN A 235 -23.67 11.15 9.79
C ASN A 235 -22.60 10.49 8.89
N PRO A 236 -22.74 10.56 7.56
CA PRO A 236 -21.82 9.89 6.63
C PRO A 236 -20.40 10.48 6.63
N ASN A 237 -20.17 11.62 7.29
CA ASN A 237 -18.81 12.14 7.50
C ASN A 237 -18.00 11.29 8.50
N TYR A 238 -18.68 10.45 9.29
CA TYR A 238 -18.05 9.51 10.19
C TYR A 238 -18.16 8.10 9.64
N LYS A 239 -17.13 7.31 9.87
CA LYS A 239 -17.17 5.86 9.82
C LYS A 239 -17.41 5.34 11.23
N GLU A 240 -18.24 4.32 11.36
CA GLU A 240 -18.63 3.76 12.64
C GLU A 240 -18.73 2.24 12.58
N LEU A 241 -18.13 1.60 13.57
CA LEU A 241 -18.26 0.19 13.86
C LEU A 241 -18.78 0.08 15.30
N ASP A 242 -19.90 -0.62 15.48
CA ASP A 242 -20.56 -0.76 16.77
C ASP A 242 -20.92 -2.23 16.99
N TYR A 243 -20.03 -2.95 17.66
CA TYR A 243 -20.27 -4.31 18.11
C TYR A 243 -20.26 -4.31 19.64
N ASN A 244 -21.36 -4.74 20.23
CA ASN A 244 -21.54 -4.71 21.67
C ASN A 244 -22.51 -5.80 22.12
N TYR A 245 -22.71 -5.91 23.43
CA TYR A 245 -23.60 -6.92 24.01
C TYR A 245 -25.01 -6.97 23.37
N ASN A 246 -25.53 -5.84 22.87
CA ASN A 246 -26.88 -5.73 22.33
C ASN A 246 -27.01 -6.25 20.88
N ASN A 247 -25.91 -6.54 20.20
CA ASN A 247 -25.94 -6.97 18.79
C ASN A 247 -25.02 -8.17 18.50
N GLY A 248 -24.68 -8.91 19.55
CA GLY A 248 -23.91 -10.14 19.46
C GLY A 248 -22.53 -10.04 20.09
N GLY A 249 -21.88 -8.87 20.05
CA GLY A 249 -20.50 -8.60 20.45
C GLY A 249 -19.49 -8.70 19.28
N TYR A 250 -18.23 -8.34 19.52
CA TYR A 250 -17.19 -8.38 18.48
C TYR A 250 -16.37 -9.68 18.51
N PHE A 251 -16.44 -10.48 17.45
CA PHE A 251 -15.69 -11.74 17.34
C PHE A 251 -14.99 -11.81 15.99
N PRO A 252 -13.75 -11.34 15.89
CA PRO A 252 -13.06 -11.21 14.60
C PRO A 252 -12.75 -12.55 13.93
N LEU A 253 -12.85 -13.65 14.67
CA LEU A 253 -12.59 -15.00 14.19
C LEU A 253 -13.87 -15.80 13.88
N ASP A 254 -15.05 -15.27 14.23
CA ASP A 254 -16.33 -15.95 14.03
C ASP A 254 -17.14 -15.30 12.91
N VAL A 255 -17.91 -16.12 12.19
CA VAL A 255 -18.94 -15.68 11.24
C VAL A 255 -20.30 -15.80 11.92
N ILE A 256 -20.88 -14.66 12.28
CA ILE A 256 -22.18 -14.56 12.94
C ILE A 256 -23.24 -14.13 11.94
N ASP A 257 -24.39 -14.81 11.93
CA ASP A 257 -25.56 -14.34 11.19
C ASP A 257 -26.14 -13.09 11.88
N PRO A 258 -26.19 -11.93 11.20
CA PRO A 258 -26.61 -10.67 11.83
C PRO A 258 -28.09 -10.66 12.25
N ALA A 259 -28.94 -11.50 11.65
CA ALA A 259 -30.37 -11.56 11.97
C ALA A 259 -30.65 -12.53 13.14
N SER A 260 -30.06 -13.72 13.09
CA SER A 260 -30.29 -14.76 14.12
C SER A 260 -29.30 -14.70 15.28
N GLN A 261 -28.18 -14.00 15.12
CA GLN A 261 -27.05 -13.92 16.05
C GLN A 261 -26.36 -15.26 16.31
N MET A 262 -26.63 -16.26 15.48
CA MET A 262 -26.04 -17.59 15.60
C MET A 262 -24.64 -17.62 14.99
N TYR A 263 -23.74 -18.33 15.64
CA TYR A 263 -22.48 -18.75 15.04
C TYR A 263 -22.75 -19.68 13.85
N THR A 264 -22.20 -19.34 12.68
CA THR A 264 -22.38 -20.10 11.43
C THR A 264 -21.08 -20.74 10.93
N GLY A 265 -19.92 -20.28 11.40
CA GLY A 265 -18.63 -20.82 11.03
C GLY A 265 -17.49 -19.92 11.48
N SER A 266 -16.26 -20.38 11.24
CA SER A 266 -15.04 -19.60 11.43
C SER A 266 -14.77 -18.70 10.23
N VAL A 267 -14.12 -17.55 10.45
CA VAL A 267 -13.68 -16.68 9.35
C VAL A 267 -12.77 -17.46 8.40
N PRO A 268 -13.08 -17.53 7.08
CA PRO A 268 -12.28 -18.29 6.14
C PRO A 268 -10.81 -17.87 6.13
N GLY A 269 -9.89 -18.84 6.11
CA GLY A 269 -8.45 -18.58 6.07
C GLY A 269 -7.81 -18.16 7.40
N SER A 270 -8.60 -18.00 8.48
CA SER A 270 -8.06 -17.76 9.82
C SER A 270 -7.46 -19.04 10.42
N ASP A 271 -6.31 -18.90 11.09
CA ASP A 271 -5.79 -19.94 11.98
C ASP A 271 -6.28 -19.64 13.40
N GLN A 272 -7.11 -20.55 13.92
CA GLN A 272 -7.77 -20.42 15.21
C GLN A 272 -8.01 -21.80 15.84
N TRP A 273 -8.42 -21.82 17.11
CA TRP A 273 -8.86 -23.01 17.82
C TRP A 273 -10.38 -23.21 17.79
N GLY A 274 -11.11 -22.29 17.16
CA GLY A 274 -12.57 -22.31 17.07
C GLY A 274 -13.24 -21.68 18.29
N PRO A 275 -14.57 -21.59 18.30
CA PRO A 275 -15.30 -21.02 19.43
C PRO A 275 -15.18 -21.95 20.65
N GLN A 276 -14.73 -21.39 21.77
CA GLN A 276 -14.37 -22.11 23.00
C GLN A 276 -15.12 -21.60 24.22
N SER A 277 -15.90 -20.52 24.08
CA SER A 277 -16.62 -19.88 25.17
C SER A 277 -18.06 -19.61 24.79
N PHE A 278 -18.87 -19.25 25.78
CA PHE A 278 -20.22 -18.75 25.57
C PHE A 278 -20.32 -17.30 26.05
N SER A 279 -20.88 -16.43 25.22
CA SER A 279 -21.16 -14.99 25.46
C SER A 279 -22.22 -14.78 26.54
N ILE A 280 -21.93 -15.19 27.78
CA ILE A 280 -22.82 -15.16 28.93
C ILE A 280 -22.00 -15.00 30.20
N PHE A 281 -22.48 -14.14 31.12
CA PHE A 281 -21.86 -14.02 32.44
C PHE A 281 -22.04 -15.32 33.24
N CYS A 282 -20.99 -16.14 33.31
CA CYS A 282 -21.01 -17.46 33.94
C CYS A 282 -19.80 -17.66 34.85
N PRO A 283 -19.75 -16.94 35.97
CA PRO A 283 -18.58 -16.96 36.80
C PRO A 283 -18.40 -18.34 37.48
N PRO A 284 -17.17 -18.68 37.89
CA PRO A 284 -16.81 -19.95 38.50
C PRO A 284 -17.20 -20.01 39.99
N TYR A 285 -18.37 -19.47 40.35
CA TYR A 285 -18.92 -19.50 41.70
C TYR A 285 -20.46 -19.55 41.66
N GLY A 286 -21.09 -19.76 42.83
CA GLY A 286 -22.56 -19.75 42.96
C GLY A 286 -23.16 -18.36 42.73
N TYR A 287 -23.28 -17.92 41.48
CA TYR A 287 -23.86 -16.63 41.12
C TYR A 287 -25.33 -16.56 41.53
N GLN A 288 -25.64 -15.65 42.47
CA GLN A 288 -26.95 -15.57 43.11
C GLN A 288 -28.12 -15.28 42.16
N TYR A 289 -27.84 -14.75 40.96
CA TYR A 289 -28.85 -14.48 39.94
C TYR A 289 -28.83 -15.48 38.78
N ALA A 290 -28.01 -16.54 38.84
CA ALA A 290 -27.83 -17.48 37.74
C ALA A 290 -29.17 -18.07 37.26
N SER A 291 -30.05 -18.49 38.19
CA SER A 291 -31.34 -19.10 37.83
C SER A 291 -32.32 -18.15 37.11
N THR A 292 -32.14 -16.84 37.30
CA THR A 292 -32.97 -15.79 36.70
C THR A 292 -32.23 -15.01 35.62
N GLN A 293 -31.00 -15.41 35.29
CA GLN A 293 -30.20 -14.75 34.27
C GLN A 293 -30.84 -14.96 32.91
N VAL A 294 -30.96 -13.86 32.18
CA VAL A 294 -31.48 -13.81 30.83
C VAL A 294 -30.51 -13.05 29.93
N ASP A 295 -30.48 -13.41 28.65
CA ASP A 295 -29.71 -12.70 27.63
C ASP A 295 -30.36 -11.36 27.22
N PHE A 296 -29.75 -10.66 26.25
CA PHE A 296 -30.28 -9.41 25.70
C PHE A 296 -31.64 -9.57 24.99
N MET A 297 -32.07 -10.80 24.66
CA MET A 297 -33.35 -11.16 24.05
C MET A 297 -34.38 -11.72 25.05
N ASP A 298 -34.07 -11.72 26.35
CA ASP A 298 -34.91 -12.26 27.44
C ASP A 298 -35.01 -13.80 27.49
N HIS A 299 -34.07 -14.51 26.87
CA HIS A 299 -33.96 -15.96 27.00
C HIS A 299 -33.17 -16.35 28.24
N ASN A 300 -33.67 -17.33 29.01
CA ASN A 300 -32.98 -17.83 30.19
C ASN A 300 -31.71 -18.61 29.82
N THR A 301 -30.56 -18.19 30.34
CA THR A 301 -29.24 -18.77 30.02
C THR A 301 -28.70 -19.71 31.10
N TYR A 302 -29.43 -19.92 32.20
CA TYR A 302 -28.98 -20.71 33.36
C TYR A 302 -28.56 -22.14 32.98
N GLY A 303 -29.37 -22.81 32.16
CA GLY A 303 -29.11 -24.19 31.74
C GLY A 303 -27.84 -24.29 30.91
N LEU A 304 -27.65 -23.35 29.99
CA LEU A 304 -26.45 -23.26 29.14
C LEU A 304 -25.21 -23.01 29.99
N CYS A 305 -25.28 -22.04 30.90
CA CYS A 305 -24.24 -21.71 31.86
C CYS A 305 -23.82 -22.91 32.71
N SER A 306 -24.81 -23.64 33.25
CA SER A 306 -24.57 -24.82 34.08
C SER A 306 -23.90 -25.95 33.30
N ALA A 307 -24.35 -26.20 32.07
CA ALA A 307 -23.74 -27.19 31.19
C ALA A 307 -22.30 -26.81 30.81
N TRP A 308 -22.06 -25.53 30.58
CA TRP A 308 -20.73 -25.01 30.28
C TRP A 308 -19.77 -25.17 31.46
N ASN A 309 -20.16 -24.72 32.66
CA ASN A 309 -19.36 -24.88 33.88
C ASN A 309 -19.10 -26.35 34.20
N ALA A 310 -20.07 -27.24 33.99
CA ALA A 310 -19.89 -28.68 34.18
C ALA A 310 -18.86 -29.30 33.21
N ALA A 311 -18.64 -28.67 32.05
CA ALA A 311 -17.67 -29.10 31.04
C ALA A 311 -16.28 -28.43 31.20
N GLY A 312 -16.03 -27.76 32.33
CA GLY A 312 -14.77 -27.09 32.62
C GLY A 312 -14.83 -25.57 32.55
N GLY A 313 -15.95 -25.00 32.10
CA GLY A 313 -16.20 -23.56 32.07
C GLY A 313 -15.15 -22.76 31.28
N ALA A 314 -14.94 -21.53 31.72
CA ALA A 314 -14.09 -20.53 31.07
C ALA A 314 -12.60 -20.93 30.90
N ARG A 315 -12.06 -21.84 31.70
CA ARG A 315 -10.61 -22.16 31.71
C ARG A 315 -10.22 -23.50 31.08
N SER A 316 -11.19 -24.30 30.62
CA SER A 316 -10.92 -25.69 30.20
C SER A 316 -11.79 -26.20 29.05
N LEU A 317 -12.55 -25.34 28.38
CA LEU A 317 -13.45 -25.78 27.32
C LEU A 317 -12.74 -25.85 25.95
N ALA A 318 -12.69 -27.05 25.37
CA ALA A 318 -12.26 -27.23 23.98
C ALA A 318 -13.42 -26.95 23.00
N SER A 319 -13.10 -26.47 21.80
CA SER A 319 -14.13 -26.07 20.81
C SER A 319 -15.12 -27.19 20.45
N ALA A 320 -14.68 -28.44 20.32
CA ALA A 320 -15.58 -29.57 20.04
C ALA A 320 -16.62 -29.79 21.17
N THR A 321 -16.22 -29.59 22.42
CA THR A 321 -17.11 -29.66 23.57
C THR A 321 -18.08 -28.48 23.60
N ALA A 322 -17.57 -27.27 23.33
CA ALA A 322 -18.37 -26.05 23.19
C ALA A 322 -19.50 -26.26 22.17
N GLN A 323 -19.15 -26.79 21.00
CA GLN A 323 -20.10 -27.03 19.92
C GLN A 323 -21.11 -28.13 20.28
N THR A 324 -20.71 -29.16 21.02
CA THR A 324 -21.64 -30.19 21.52
C THR A 324 -22.67 -29.60 22.48
N ILE A 325 -22.24 -28.72 23.39
CA ILE A 325 -23.15 -28.01 24.29
C ILE A 325 -24.07 -27.10 23.49
N ALA A 326 -23.54 -26.28 22.57
CA ALA A 326 -24.34 -25.40 21.73
C ALA A 326 -25.44 -26.17 20.99
N ASN A 327 -25.10 -27.32 20.40
CA ASN A 327 -26.06 -28.22 19.76
C ASN A 327 -27.19 -28.67 20.68
N ASN A 328 -26.88 -29.05 21.92
CA ASN A 328 -27.88 -29.50 22.89
C ASN A 328 -28.87 -28.39 23.31
N PHE A 329 -28.45 -27.13 23.23
CA PHE A 329 -29.28 -25.96 23.54
C PHE A 329 -29.89 -25.30 22.28
N GLY A 330 -29.68 -25.87 21.09
CA GLY A 330 -30.25 -25.39 19.83
C GLY A 330 -29.90 -23.93 19.56
N THR A 331 -30.90 -23.12 19.18
CA THR A 331 -30.73 -21.70 18.85
C THR A 331 -30.01 -20.92 19.96
N LEU A 332 -30.41 -21.10 21.23
CA LEU A 332 -29.78 -20.42 22.36
C LEU A 332 -28.29 -20.74 22.45
N GLY A 333 -27.93 -22.02 22.29
CA GLY A 333 -26.53 -22.44 22.33
C GLY A 333 -25.68 -21.78 21.24
N TYR A 334 -26.17 -21.80 20.00
CA TYR A 334 -25.47 -21.19 18.86
C TYR A 334 -25.45 -19.66 18.89
N GLN A 335 -26.44 -19.02 19.53
CA GLN A 335 -26.45 -17.58 19.74
C GLN A 335 -25.35 -17.09 20.68
N HIS A 336 -24.89 -17.94 21.59
CA HIS A 336 -23.85 -17.58 22.55
C HIS A 336 -22.49 -18.22 22.25
N LEU A 337 -22.40 -19.24 21.41
CA LEU A 337 -21.12 -19.90 21.08
C LEU A 337 -20.17 -18.92 20.37
N ARG A 338 -19.01 -18.63 20.96
CA ARG A 338 -18.06 -17.61 20.49
C ARG A 338 -16.59 -17.94 20.74
N ASN A 339 -15.72 -17.27 20.01
CA ASN A 339 -14.28 -17.23 20.26
C ASN A 339 -13.85 -15.93 20.94
N TYR A 340 -13.74 -15.96 22.27
CA TYR A 340 -13.50 -14.77 23.12
C TYR A 340 -12.04 -14.49 23.44
N ASN A 341 -11.20 -15.54 23.52
CA ASN A 341 -9.85 -15.39 24.04
C ASN A 341 -8.91 -14.94 22.93
N PHE A 342 -8.91 -13.65 22.63
CA PHE A 342 -8.05 -13.12 21.58
C PHE A 342 -7.44 -11.78 21.96
N THR A 343 -6.36 -11.47 21.28
CA THR A 343 -5.82 -10.12 21.21
C THR A 343 -5.83 -9.66 19.77
N MET A 344 -5.89 -8.36 19.58
CA MET A 344 -5.90 -7.73 18.27
C MET A 344 -5.00 -6.51 18.30
N MET A 345 -3.99 -6.51 17.44
CA MET A 345 -3.26 -5.30 17.09
C MET A 345 -3.88 -4.76 15.81
N GLY A 346 -4.27 -3.49 15.79
CA GLY A 346 -4.74 -2.82 14.60
C GLY A 346 -3.86 -1.63 14.23
N TYR A 347 -3.82 -1.34 12.93
CA TYR A 347 -2.95 -0.32 12.36
C TYR A 347 -3.64 0.47 11.25
N ALA A 348 -3.40 1.78 11.25
CA ALA A 348 -3.77 2.69 10.18
C ALA A 348 -2.60 3.64 9.90
N ASN A 349 -2.28 3.84 8.61
CA ASN A 349 -1.48 4.98 8.18
C ASN A 349 -2.44 6.04 7.65
N PHE A 350 -2.51 7.20 8.29
CA PHE A 350 -3.48 8.24 7.93
C PHE A 350 -2.77 9.55 7.61
N ARG A 351 -3.41 10.36 6.77
CA ARG A 351 -2.86 11.64 6.35
C ARG A 351 -3.53 12.78 7.10
N TYR A 352 -2.72 13.66 7.66
CA TYR A 352 -3.18 14.84 8.36
C TYR A 352 -3.47 15.97 7.36
N TYR A 353 -4.65 16.57 7.46
CA TYR A 353 -4.99 17.80 6.75
C TYR A 353 -5.38 18.90 7.74
N LYS A 354 -4.72 20.05 7.63
CA LYS A 354 -4.94 21.20 8.51
C LYS A 354 -6.36 21.75 8.39
N ASP A 355 -6.90 21.76 7.17
CA ASP A 355 -8.24 22.27 6.88
C ASP A 355 -9.36 21.45 7.56
N ASN A 356 -9.09 20.18 7.89
CA ASN A 356 -10.03 19.29 8.58
C ASN A 356 -9.85 19.34 10.11
N ASN A 357 -8.97 20.22 10.60
CA ASN A 357 -8.59 20.33 12.02
C ASN A 357 -8.47 21.80 12.47
N THR A 358 -9.36 22.66 11.98
CA THR A 358 -9.29 24.12 12.16
C THR A 358 -9.83 24.58 13.52
N ASP A 359 -10.89 23.97 14.04
CA ASP A 359 -11.53 24.30 15.31
C ASP A 359 -12.20 23.08 16.00
N GLU A 360 -12.88 23.30 17.12
CA GLU A 360 -13.55 22.21 17.88
C GLU A 360 -14.75 21.59 17.15
N THR A 361 -15.30 22.30 16.16
CA THR A 361 -16.43 21.84 15.34
C THR A 361 -15.98 21.17 14.03
N ASN A 362 -14.72 21.38 13.64
CA ASN A 362 -14.09 20.82 12.46
C ASN A 362 -12.72 20.23 12.85
N GLN A 363 -12.78 19.04 13.45
CA GLN A 363 -11.64 18.25 13.90
C GLN A 363 -11.83 16.79 13.56
N GLU A 364 -10.73 16.12 13.25
CA GLU A 364 -10.70 14.68 13.10
C GLU A 364 -10.51 14.01 14.46
N ILE A 365 -11.31 12.99 14.69
CA ILE A 365 -11.30 12.19 15.91
C ILE A 365 -11.21 10.71 15.55
N PHE A 366 -10.61 9.96 16.45
CA PHE A 366 -10.73 8.51 16.53
C PHE A 366 -11.26 8.17 17.92
N GLU A 367 -12.56 7.94 17.99
CA GLU A 367 -13.30 7.57 19.20
C GLU A 367 -13.35 6.04 19.30
N PHE A 368 -13.13 5.54 20.52
CA PHE A 368 -13.22 4.14 20.86
C PHE A 368 -14.08 3.95 22.11
N ALA A 369 -14.77 2.82 22.22
CA ALA A 369 -15.19 2.30 23.52
C ALA A 369 -15.20 0.77 23.53
N GLY A 370 -14.82 0.19 24.65
CA GLY A 370 -14.82 -1.27 24.77
C GLY A 370 -14.34 -1.79 26.10
N ASP A 371 -14.37 -3.11 26.21
CA ASP A 371 -13.84 -3.97 27.26
C ASP A 371 -13.14 -5.15 26.58
N ASP A 372 -12.10 -5.78 27.14
CA ASP A 372 -11.48 -5.49 28.42
C ASP A 372 -10.39 -4.43 28.30
N ASP A 373 -9.34 -4.71 27.54
CA ASP A 373 -8.15 -3.85 27.47
C ASP A 373 -8.07 -3.11 26.14
N MET A 374 -7.74 -1.82 26.17
CA MET A 374 -7.44 -1.02 24.99
C MET A 374 -6.28 -0.03 25.20
N TRP A 375 -5.35 0.00 24.25
CA TRP A 375 -4.33 1.03 24.14
C TRP A 375 -4.28 1.59 22.73
N ILE A 376 -4.18 2.91 22.58
CA ILE A 376 -4.01 3.56 21.28
C ILE A 376 -2.73 4.38 21.31
N PHE A 377 -1.90 4.20 20.30
CA PHE A 377 -0.67 4.93 20.07
C PHE A 377 -0.75 5.70 18.75
N VAL A 378 -0.20 6.90 18.73
CA VAL A 378 0.03 7.65 17.49
C VAL A 378 1.51 7.94 17.36
N ASP A 379 2.07 7.63 16.21
CA ASP A 379 3.51 7.69 15.92
C ASP A 379 4.39 6.97 16.97
N GLY A 380 3.85 5.87 17.51
CA GLY A 380 4.50 5.06 18.54
C GLY A 380 4.40 5.61 19.96
N VAL A 381 3.70 6.73 20.20
CA VAL A 381 3.51 7.34 21.52
C VAL A 381 2.08 7.12 22.02
N LEU A 382 1.95 6.70 23.27
CA LEU A 382 0.67 6.36 23.90
C LEU A 382 -0.24 7.59 23.99
N ALA A 383 -1.45 7.47 23.44
CA ALA A 383 -2.48 8.51 23.40
C ALA A 383 -3.72 8.14 24.24
N VAL A 384 -4.07 6.84 24.30
CA VAL A 384 -5.16 6.31 25.11
C VAL A 384 -4.66 5.08 25.87
N ASP A 385 -4.90 5.04 27.18
CA ASP A 385 -4.44 3.98 28.09
C ASP A 385 -5.61 3.49 28.95
N LEU A 386 -6.26 2.41 28.50
CA LEU A 386 -7.45 1.83 29.10
C LEU A 386 -7.20 0.32 29.34
N GLY A 387 -6.24 0.01 30.21
CA GLY A 387 -5.93 -1.39 30.55
C GLY A 387 -6.86 -1.99 31.62
N GLY A 388 -6.84 -3.31 31.72
CA GLY A 388 -7.46 -4.13 32.74
C GLY A 388 -8.87 -4.63 32.38
N THR A 389 -9.33 -5.69 33.04
CA THR A 389 -10.71 -6.17 32.89
C THR A 389 -11.67 -5.19 33.55
N HIS A 390 -12.34 -4.39 32.72
CA HIS A 390 -13.24 -3.33 33.14
C HIS A 390 -14.48 -3.31 32.26
N LEU A 391 -15.57 -2.73 32.76
CA LEU A 391 -16.74 -2.47 31.91
C LEU A 391 -16.37 -1.58 30.72
N ALA A 392 -17.17 -1.64 29.66
CA ALA A 392 -16.99 -0.82 28.47
C ALA A 392 -16.59 0.63 28.82
N THR A 393 -15.41 1.02 28.36
CA THR A 393 -14.77 2.29 28.72
C THR A 393 -14.45 3.10 27.47
N PRO A 394 -14.90 4.38 27.40
CA PRO A 394 -14.66 5.21 26.22
C PRO A 394 -13.28 5.90 26.25
N GLY A 395 -12.70 6.12 25.08
CA GLY A 395 -11.47 6.86 24.84
C GLY A 395 -11.51 7.61 23.51
N VAL A 396 -10.77 8.70 23.38
CA VAL A 396 -10.71 9.49 22.13
C VAL A 396 -9.30 9.97 21.86
N VAL A 397 -8.88 9.81 20.61
CA VAL A 397 -7.73 10.50 20.04
C VAL A 397 -8.23 11.69 19.24
N ASN A 398 -7.75 12.87 19.58
CA ASN A 398 -8.07 14.12 18.89
C ASN A 398 -6.88 14.55 18.02
N ILE A 399 -7.02 14.41 16.70
CA ILE A 399 -5.92 14.61 15.74
C ILE A 399 -5.40 16.05 15.80
N ARG A 400 -6.29 17.03 15.95
CA ARG A 400 -5.92 18.44 16.11
C ARG A 400 -5.03 18.67 17.33
N THR A 401 -5.34 18.04 18.46
CA THR A 401 -4.54 18.16 19.70
C THR A 401 -3.15 17.57 19.50
N LEU A 402 -3.04 16.41 18.85
CA LEU A 402 -1.74 15.81 18.54
C LEU A 402 -0.92 16.68 17.59
N ALA A 403 -1.55 17.16 16.52
CA ALA A 403 -0.92 18.01 15.51
C ALA A 403 -0.41 19.33 16.09
N GLN A 404 -1.19 20.01 16.94
CA GLN A 404 -0.80 21.28 17.57
C GLN A 404 0.36 21.14 18.56
N ASN A 405 0.60 19.93 19.06
CA ASN A 405 1.65 19.64 20.03
C ASN A 405 2.79 18.83 19.41
N ASN A 406 2.88 18.74 18.08
CA ASN A 406 3.94 18.00 17.38
C ASN A 406 4.14 16.57 17.91
N HIS A 407 3.05 15.88 18.24
CA HIS A 407 3.09 14.53 18.80
C HIS A 407 3.84 13.58 17.86
N GLY A 408 4.71 12.74 18.40
CA GLY A 408 5.54 11.83 17.59
C GLY A 408 6.77 12.49 16.96
N CYS A 409 7.03 13.77 17.22
CA CYS A 409 8.17 14.54 16.69
C CYS A 409 9.10 15.08 17.80
N HIS A 410 8.88 14.76 19.07
CA HIS A 410 9.79 15.17 20.15
C HIS A 410 11.00 14.25 20.28
N ASP A 411 12.11 14.80 20.76
CA ASP A 411 13.34 14.04 21.01
C ASP A 411 13.07 12.86 21.95
N GLY A 412 13.40 11.64 21.49
CA GLY A 412 13.22 10.41 22.25
C GLY A 412 11.88 9.69 22.04
N GLU A 413 10.95 10.27 21.27
CA GLU A 413 9.75 9.57 20.82
C GLU A 413 10.10 8.58 19.68
N PRO A 414 9.40 7.43 19.56
CA PRO A 414 9.85 6.31 18.72
C PRO A 414 10.04 6.63 17.24
N LEU A 415 9.14 7.44 16.66
CA LEU A 415 9.16 7.75 15.24
C LEU A 415 9.63 9.17 14.92
N ALA A 416 10.13 9.95 15.89
CA ALA A 416 10.49 11.36 15.69
C ALA A 416 11.49 11.60 14.56
N ALA A 417 12.57 10.83 14.50
CA ALA A 417 13.57 10.97 13.43
C ALA A 417 13.00 10.61 12.05
N VAL A 418 12.09 9.64 12.00
CA VAL A 418 11.44 9.20 10.76
C VAL A 418 10.44 10.25 10.28
N GLN A 419 9.62 10.77 11.20
CA GLN A 419 8.66 11.83 10.89
C GLN A 419 9.36 13.12 10.46
N GLN A 420 10.49 13.45 11.09
CA GLN A 420 11.32 14.58 10.67
C GLN A 420 11.93 14.36 9.28
N GLY A 421 12.46 13.16 9.00
CA GLY A 421 13.02 12.81 7.70
C GLY A 421 11.99 12.83 6.56
N LYS A 422 10.72 12.57 6.87
CA LYS A 422 9.58 12.67 5.94
C LYS A 422 8.97 14.07 5.85
N GLY A 423 9.48 15.04 6.63
CA GLY A 423 8.97 16.42 6.66
C GLY A 423 7.63 16.58 7.37
N ALA A 424 7.22 15.60 8.19
CA ALA A 424 5.98 15.66 8.97
C ALA A 424 6.08 16.60 10.17
N CYS A 425 7.29 16.77 10.74
CA CYS A 425 7.54 17.66 11.86
C CYS A 425 7.73 19.11 11.37
N GLY A 426 6.70 19.93 11.49
CA GLY A 426 6.69 21.31 11.04
C GLY A 426 7.62 22.21 11.86
N ALA A 427 8.22 23.20 11.20
CA ALA A 427 9.14 24.15 11.82
C ALA A 427 8.45 25.09 12.83
N ASP A 428 7.11 25.17 12.80
CA ASP A 428 6.26 25.92 13.74
C ASP A 428 5.89 25.10 14.99
N GLY A 429 6.44 23.90 15.15
CA GLY A 429 6.14 23.00 16.26
C GLY A 429 4.76 22.37 16.15
N GLN A 430 4.27 22.17 14.92
CA GLN A 430 3.03 21.47 14.62
C GLN A 430 3.27 20.45 13.49
N TRP A 431 2.34 19.53 13.25
CA TRP A 431 2.41 18.67 12.07
C TRP A 431 2.29 19.47 10.77
N ALA A 432 3.06 19.08 9.77
CA ALA A 432 3.01 19.67 8.43
C ALA A 432 1.71 19.26 7.70
N ASP A 433 1.11 20.18 6.96
CA ASP A 433 -0.10 19.86 6.19
C ASP A 433 0.17 18.78 5.13
N GLY A 434 -0.67 17.76 5.07
CA GLY A 434 -0.52 16.60 4.19
C GLY A 434 0.54 15.58 4.62
N SER A 435 1.01 15.60 5.87
CA SER A 435 1.93 14.60 6.42
C SER A 435 1.23 13.28 6.77
N TRP A 436 1.98 12.18 6.76
CA TRP A 436 1.50 10.83 7.10
C TRP A 436 1.85 10.46 8.54
N HIS A 437 0.89 9.90 9.27
CA HIS A 437 0.99 9.53 10.67
C HIS A 437 0.50 8.10 10.89
N HIS A 438 1.03 7.46 11.92
CA HIS A 438 0.81 6.04 12.20
C HIS A 438 -0.07 5.87 13.44
N LEU A 439 -1.26 5.30 13.29
CA LEU A 439 -2.14 4.94 14.40
C LEU A 439 -2.05 3.44 14.65
N HIS A 440 -1.74 3.07 15.88
CA HIS A 440 -1.78 1.68 16.35
C HIS A 440 -2.79 1.57 17.48
N PHE A 441 -3.58 0.51 17.49
CA PHE A 441 -4.39 0.16 18.65
C PHE A 441 -4.17 -1.29 19.03
N PHE A 442 -4.25 -1.58 20.32
CA PHE A 442 -4.02 -2.90 20.89
C PHE A 442 -5.19 -3.21 21.79
N TYR A 443 -5.93 -4.24 21.44
CA TYR A 443 -7.14 -4.69 22.12
C TYR A 443 -6.94 -6.11 22.63
N ALA A 444 -7.37 -6.41 23.85
CA ALA A 444 -7.42 -7.77 24.36
C ALA A 444 -8.80 -8.03 24.98
N ASP A 445 -9.39 -9.13 24.57
CA ASP A 445 -10.66 -9.63 25.09
C ASP A 445 -10.33 -10.87 25.93
N ARG A 446 -10.52 -10.76 27.24
CA ARG A 446 -9.99 -11.74 28.21
C ARG A 446 -11.07 -12.45 28.98
N GLN A 447 -12.33 -12.05 28.83
CA GLN A 447 -13.47 -12.58 29.54
C GLN A 447 -14.66 -12.85 28.63
N SER A 448 -15.45 -13.84 29.01
CA SER A 448 -16.51 -14.42 28.18
C SER A 448 -17.90 -13.81 28.38
N ASP A 449 -18.04 -12.81 29.26
CA ASP A 449 -19.33 -12.28 29.65
C ASP A 449 -19.93 -11.25 28.69
N GLY A 450 -19.09 -10.66 27.84
CA GLY A 450 -19.47 -9.77 26.75
C GLY A 450 -18.24 -9.22 26.05
N SER A 451 -18.36 -8.94 24.75
CA SER A 451 -17.32 -8.27 23.96
C SER A 451 -17.87 -6.97 23.40
N ASN A 452 -17.31 -5.84 23.80
CA ASN A 452 -17.68 -4.53 23.27
C ASN A 452 -16.49 -3.93 22.50
N LEU A 453 -16.70 -3.70 21.21
CA LEU A 453 -15.80 -2.96 20.35
C LEU A 453 -16.60 -1.90 19.58
N TYR A 454 -16.41 -0.65 19.98
CA TYR A 454 -16.97 0.51 19.32
C TYR A 454 -15.84 1.37 18.76
N ILE A 455 -15.91 1.73 17.48
CA ILE A 455 -15.00 2.67 16.83
C ILE A 455 -15.81 3.69 16.05
N ARG A 456 -15.50 4.98 16.21
CA ARG A 456 -16.01 6.04 15.33
C ARG A 456 -14.91 7.00 14.93
N ALA A 457 -14.75 7.22 13.64
CA ALA A 457 -13.66 8.03 13.12
C ALA A 457 -14.09 8.83 11.89
N ASN A 458 -13.48 9.99 11.68
CA ASN A 458 -13.63 10.81 10.48
C ASN A 458 -12.26 11.17 9.87
N LEU A 459 -11.31 10.23 9.94
CA LEU A 459 -10.00 10.39 9.31
C LEU A 459 -10.17 10.57 7.79
N SER A 460 -9.63 11.66 7.26
CA SER A 460 -9.91 12.13 5.90
C SER A 460 -9.28 11.26 4.82
N GLU A 461 -8.09 10.73 5.08
CA GLU A 461 -7.39 9.84 4.17
C GLU A 461 -6.65 8.78 4.98
N VAL A 462 -6.97 7.51 4.71
CA VAL A 462 -6.28 6.34 5.27
C VAL A 462 -5.65 5.59 4.10
N ALA A 463 -4.39 5.21 4.25
CA ALA A 463 -3.67 4.43 3.26
C ALA A 463 -4.37 3.09 3.01
N ALA A 464 -4.17 2.54 1.82
CA ALA A 464 -4.69 1.22 1.49
C ALA A 464 -4.16 0.15 2.46
N SER A 465 -5.08 -0.65 3.02
CA SER A 465 -4.77 -1.75 3.94
C SER A 465 -3.84 -2.79 3.29
N ALA A 466 -2.80 -3.21 4.01
CA ALA A 466 -1.87 -4.26 3.58
C ALA A 466 -2.51 -5.66 3.52
N TYR A 467 -3.63 -5.88 4.20
CA TYR A 467 -4.42 -7.12 4.20
C TYR A 467 -5.76 -7.00 3.45
N GLY A 468 -6.03 -5.85 2.83
CA GLY A 468 -7.30 -5.52 2.18
C GLY A 468 -7.36 -5.86 0.69
N GLN A 469 -8.30 -5.20 -0.01
CA GLN A 469 -8.42 -5.25 -1.46
C GLN A 469 -7.05 -4.94 -2.13
N PRO A 470 -6.65 -5.69 -3.16
CA PRO A 470 -5.51 -5.33 -4.00
C PRO A 470 -5.69 -3.98 -4.70
N ARG A 471 -4.72 -3.09 -4.52
CA ARG A 471 -4.62 -1.76 -5.12
C ARG A 471 -3.22 -1.58 -5.68
N ILE A 472 -3.14 -1.08 -6.90
CA ILE A 472 -1.88 -0.69 -7.52
C ILE A 472 -1.50 0.66 -6.93
N GLN A 473 -0.38 0.74 -6.24
CA GLN A 473 0.10 1.97 -5.59
C GLN A 473 1.06 2.75 -6.49
N GLU A 474 1.93 2.03 -7.20
CA GLU A 474 2.95 2.59 -8.06
C GLU A 474 3.29 1.61 -9.19
N ALA A 475 3.83 2.11 -10.30
CA ALA A 475 4.44 1.31 -11.34
C ALA A 475 5.71 1.98 -11.87
N GLU A 476 6.73 1.17 -12.16
CA GLU A 476 8.08 1.60 -12.54
C GLU A 476 8.70 0.74 -13.64
N LEU A 477 9.63 1.32 -14.39
CA LEU A 477 10.57 0.57 -15.22
C LEU A 477 11.89 0.36 -14.49
N VAL A 478 12.34 -0.89 -14.43
CA VAL A 478 13.64 -1.24 -13.87
C VAL A 478 14.50 -1.86 -14.97
N LYS A 479 15.74 -1.38 -15.11
CA LYS A 479 16.72 -1.94 -16.03
C LYS A 479 17.31 -3.22 -15.44
N ASN A 480 17.24 -4.34 -16.17
CA ASN A 480 17.86 -5.61 -15.77
C ASN A 480 19.36 -5.69 -16.16
N GLU A 481 20.03 -6.75 -15.73
CA GLU A 481 21.47 -6.95 -15.92
C GLU A 481 21.87 -7.07 -17.40
N GLU A 482 20.95 -7.55 -18.25
CA GLU A 482 21.11 -7.59 -19.70
C GLU A 482 20.90 -6.22 -20.38
N GLY A 483 20.43 -5.22 -19.63
CA GLY A 483 20.18 -3.86 -20.09
C GLY A 483 18.79 -3.62 -20.69
N ASN A 484 17.88 -4.58 -20.60
CA ASN A 484 16.47 -4.42 -20.97
C ASN A 484 15.68 -3.76 -19.83
N PHE A 485 14.51 -3.20 -20.12
CA PHE A 485 13.62 -2.62 -19.11
C PHE A 485 12.43 -3.54 -18.84
N ASP A 486 12.28 -3.94 -17.59
CA ASP A 486 11.13 -4.72 -17.10
C ASP A 486 10.18 -3.80 -16.33
N THR A 487 8.87 -4.00 -16.49
CA THR A 487 7.85 -3.22 -15.78
C THR A 487 7.50 -3.89 -14.45
N TYR A 488 7.54 -3.11 -13.38
CA TYR A 488 7.12 -3.50 -12.05
C TYR A 488 5.90 -2.71 -11.63
N ILE A 489 4.95 -3.37 -10.97
CA ILE A 489 3.88 -2.71 -10.23
C ILE A 489 4.05 -3.02 -8.74
N TYR A 490 3.72 -2.06 -7.89
CA TYR A 490 3.77 -2.19 -6.44
C TYR A 490 2.36 -2.15 -5.89
N LEU A 491 2.02 -3.17 -5.10
CA LEU A 491 0.69 -3.35 -4.54
C LEU A 491 0.73 -3.16 -3.03
N ASN A 492 -0.36 -2.65 -2.47
CA ASN A 492 -0.54 -2.56 -1.01
C ASN A 492 -0.52 -3.95 -0.34
N THR A 493 -1.12 -4.95 -0.98
CA THR A 493 -1.28 -6.31 -0.44
C THR A 493 -0.65 -7.35 -1.37
N GLN A 494 -0.30 -8.50 -0.80
CA GLN A 494 0.12 -9.66 -1.58
C GLN A 494 -1.10 -10.31 -2.24
N LEU A 495 -1.01 -10.58 -3.53
CA LEU A 495 -2.01 -11.36 -4.28
C LEU A 495 -1.95 -12.85 -3.92
N SER A 496 -3.10 -13.50 -3.96
CA SER A 496 -3.17 -14.95 -3.80
C SER A 496 -2.44 -15.69 -4.91
N GLN A 497 -1.93 -16.88 -4.58
CA GLN A 497 -1.33 -17.79 -5.56
C GLN A 497 -2.31 -18.10 -6.72
N GLU A 498 -3.58 -18.33 -6.40
CA GLU A 498 -4.63 -18.59 -7.39
C GLU A 498 -4.84 -17.40 -8.35
N THR A 499 -4.79 -16.15 -7.85
CA THR A 499 -4.86 -14.96 -8.72
C THR A 499 -3.69 -14.94 -9.71
N ILE A 500 -2.47 -15.18 -9.23
CA ILE A 500 -1.26 -15.17 -10.08
C ILE A 500 -1.34 -16.28 -11.14
N GLU A 501 -1.78 -17.48 -10.76
CA GLU A 501 -1.94 -18.62 -11.67
C GLU A 501 -3.04 -18.37 -12.72
N LYS A 502 -4.16 -17.74 -12.33
CA LYS A 502 -5.23 -17.33 -13.24
C LYS A 502 -4.76 -16.29 -14.26
N ILE A 503 -4.04 -15.26 -13.82
CA ILE A 503 -3.52 -14.23 -14.74
C ILE A 503 -2.54 -14.85 -15.75
N ASN A 504 -1.64 -15.72 -15.31
CA ASN A 504 -0.67 -16.34 -16.22
C ASN A 504 -1.30 -17.37 -17.15
N SER A 505 -2.23 -18.19 -16.66
CA SER A 505 -2.93 -19.19 -17.49
C SER A 505 -3.85 -18.55 -18.54
N ALA A 506 -4.32 -17.33 -18.31
CA ALA A 506 -5.03 -16.56 -19.30
C ALA A 506 -4.19 -16.22 -20.54
N ASN A 507 -2.87 -16.05 -20.38
CA ASN A 507 -1.91 -15.75 -21.46
C ASN A 507 -2.40 -14.66 -22.45
N GLY A 508 -2.88 -13.53 -21.92
CA GLY A 508 -3.40 -12.42 -22.72
C GLY A 508 -4.86 -12.53 -23.16
N ASN A 509 -5.63 -13.54 -22.74
CA ASN A 509 -7.05 -13.60 -23.09
C ASN A 509 -7.96 -12.66 -22.27
N TYR A 510 -7.43 -12.04 -21.20
CA TYR A 510 -8.19 -11.12 -20.34
C TYR A 510 -7.39 -9.85 -20.06
N PHE A 511 -8.08 -8.90 -19.43
CA PHE A 511 -7.58 -7.57 -19.06
C PHE A 511 -7.60 -7.38 -17.54
N PRO A 512 -6.57 -7.88 -16.81
CA PRO A 512 -6.51 -7.78 -15.35
C PRO A 512 -6.38 -6.36 -14.83
N ILE A 513 -5.73 -5.50 -15.61
CA ILE A 513 -5.32 -4.16 -15.20
C ILE A 513 -5.84 -3.18 -16.24
N LEU A 514 -6.51 -2.13 -15.77
CA LEU A 514 -6.96 -1.01 -16.57
C LEU A 514 -6.01 0.17 -16.39
N ALA A 515 -5.92 1.01 -17.42
CA ALA A 515 -5.22 2.28 -17.36
C ALA A 515 -6.17 3.42 -17.74
N LYS A 516 -6.14 4.50 -16.98
CA LYS A 516 -6.91 5.71 -17.25
C LYS A 516 -5.96 6.81 -17.72
N ARG A 517 -6.24 7.35 -18.91
CA ARG A 517 -5.50 8.46 -19.52
C ARG A 517 -6.46 9.58 -19.85
N GLY A 518 -6.55 10.58 -18.97
CA GLY A 518 -7.56 11.63 -19.10
C GLY A 518 -8.98 11.02 -19.09
N SER A 519 -9.69 11.12 -20.21
CA SER A 519 -11.01 10.50 -20.40
C SER A 519 -10.98 9.06 -20.90
N ASP A 520 -9.83 8.60 -21.41
CA ASP A 520 -9.72 7.31 -22.07
C ASP A 520 -9.48 6.18 -21.06
N THR A 521 -10.23 5.10 -21.24
CA THR A 521 -9.98 3.84 -20.53
C THR A 521 -9.27 2.90 -21.50
N LEU A 522 -8.08 2.46 -21.13
CA LEU A 522 -7.24 1.49 -21.83
C LEU A 522 -7.09 0.25 -20.94
N ALA A 523 -6.54 -0.84 -21.47
CA ALA A 523 -6.32 -2.04 -20.67
C ALA A 523 -5.06 -2.82 -21.02
N TYR A 524 -4.43 -3.40 -20.00
CA TYR A 524 -3.28 -4.27 -20.18
C TYR A 524 -3.73 -5.69 -20.49
N GLN A 525 -3.36 -6.15 -21.69
CA GLN A 525 -3.35 -7.57 -22.01
C GLN A 525 -2.09 -8.20 -21.41
N VAL A 526 -2.25 -8.81 -20.23
CA VAL A 526 -1.12 -9.36 -19.46
C VAL A 526 -0.78 -10.77 -19.97
N THR A 527 0.47 -10.97 -20.38
CA THR A 527 1.03 -12.24 -20.87
C THR A 527 2.03 -12.86 -19.89
N GLY A 528 2.45 -12.12 -18.87
CA GLY A 528 3.26 -12.63 -17.78
C GLY A 528 3.08 -11.79 -16.53
N PHE A 529 2.96 -12.45 -15.38
CA PHE A 529 2.71 -11.79 -14.11
C PHE A 529 3.37 -12.57 -12.98
N LYS A 530 4.32 -11.96 -12.27
CA LYS A 530 5.15 -12.69 -11.30
C LYS A 530 5.39 -11.87 -10.04
N TYR A 531 5.15 -12.47 -8.87
CA TYR A 531 5.59 -11.91 -7.60
C TYR A 531 7.12 -11.94 -7.49
N VAL A 532 7.71 -10.83 -7.05
CA VAL A 532 9.16 -10.70 -6.90
C VAL A 532 9.58 -10.60 -5.43
N GLN A 533 9.13 -9.55 -4.72
CA GLN A 533 9.49 -9.32 -3.31
C GLN A 533 8.56 -8.29 -2.63
N LYS A 534 8.64 -8.19 -1.29
CA LYS A 534 8.09 -7.06 -0.51
C LYS A 534 9.14 -5.95 -0.46
N THR A 535 8.73 -4.71 -0.69
CA THR A 535 9.58 -3.50 -0.66
C THR A 535 8.94 -2.43 0.23
N SER A 536 9.62 -1.31 0.46
CA SER A 536 9.04 -0.14 1.16
C SER A 536 7.87 0.51 0.40
N LYS A 537 7.73 0.24 -0.91
CA LYS A 537 6.62 0.69 -1.76
C LYS A 537 5.44 -0.30 -1.80
N GLY A 538 5.54 -1.42 -1.09
CA GLY A 538 4.57 -2.53 -1.14
C GLY A 538 5.13 -3.78 -1.81
N TYR A 539 4.23 -4.69 -2.19
CA TYR A 539 4.57 -5.96 -2.85
C TYR A 539 4.80 -5.75 -4.34
N SER A 540 6.01 -6.03 -4.82
CA SER A 540 6.40 -5.81 -6.20
C SER A 540 6.08 -7.01 -7.09
N TYR A 541 5.48 -6.75 -8.24
CA TYR A 541 5.16 -7.73 -9.27
C TYR A 541 5.74 -7.30 -10.61
N GLU A 542 6.48 -8.20 -11.26
CA GLU A 542 6.92 -8.04 -12.64
C GLU A 542 5.73 -8.32 -13.57
N ILE A 543 5.45 -7.40 -14.49
CA ILE A 543 4.38 -7.53 -15.47
C ILE A 543 4.92 -7.52 -16.90
N LYS A 544 4.36 -8.40 -17.75
CA LYS A 544 4.60 -8.44 -19.19
C LYS A 544 3.25 -8.38 -19.90
N GLY A 545 3.18 -7.57 -20.94
CA GLY A 545 1.93 -7.38 -21.67
C GLY A 545 2.00 -6.23 -22.64
N LYS A 546 0.84 -5.91 -23.21
CA LYS A 546 0.64 -4.78 -24.12
C LYS A 546 -0.54 -3.95 -23.63
N LEU A 547 -0.49 -2.64 -23.85
CA LEU A 547 -1.58 -1.72 -23.53
C LEU A 547 -2.48 -1.56 -24.76
N CYS A 548 -3.73 -1.98 -24.63
CA CYS A 548 -4.71 -2.06 -25.70
C CYS A 548 -5.69 -0.88 -25.61
N GLU A 549 -6.02 -0.31 -26.77
CA GLU A 549 -7.03 0.76 -26.90
C GLU A 549 -8.45 0.21 -26.98
N ASP A 550 -8.60 -1.03 -27.45
CA ASP A 550 -9.87 -1.71 -27.62
C ASP A 550 -9.84 -3.16 -27.11
N ALA A 551 -11.00 -3.74 -26.85
CA ALA A 551 -11.13 -5.09 -26.27
C ALA A 551 -10.63 -6.22 -27.19
N THR A 552 -10.43 -5.95 -28.49
CA THR A 552 -9.82 -6.91 -29.42
C THR A 552 -8.29 -6.84 -29.40
N CYS A 553 -7.74 -5.81 -28.74
CA CYS A 553 -6.33 -5.44 -28.74
C CYS A 553 -5.74 -5.32 -30.16
N ALA A 554 -6.56 -4.86 -31.12
CA ALA A 554 -6.11 -4.61 -32.49
C ALA A 554 -5.30 -3.32 -32.58
N SER A 555 -5.70 -2.29 -31.83
CA SER A 555 -4.93 -1.05 -31.65
C SER A 555 -4.20 -1.03 -30.30
N LEU A 556 -2.92 -0.65 -30.36
CA LEU A 556 -2.03 -0.58 -29.19
C LEU A 556 -1.71 0.88 -28.86
N LYS A 557 -1.55 1.17 -27.56
CA LYS A 557 -0.97 2.42 -27.06
C LYS A 557 0.34 2.14 -26.32
N ASN A 558 1.21 3.14 -26.27
CA ASN A 558 2.31 3.16 -25.32
C ASN A 558 1.80 3.68 -23.96
N PRO A 559 2.27 3.12 -22.83
CA PRO A 559 2.06 3.72 -21.51
C PRO A 559 2.66 5.13 -21.43
N ALA A 560 1.99 6.04 -20.73
CA ALA A 560 2.36 7.45 -20.69
C ALA A 560 2.44 7.99 -19.26
N PHE A 561 3.20 9.07 -19.11
CA PHE A 561 3.28 9.81 -17.86
C PHE A 561 1.91 10.40 -17.49
N GLY A 562 1.43 10.14 -16.27
CA GLY A 562 0.12 10.57 -15.80
C GLY A 562 -1.02 9.55 -16.00
N ASP A 563 -0.73 8.36 -16.53
CA ASP A 563 -1.68 7.25 -16.49
C ASP A 563 -1.97 6.86 -15.02
N SER A 564 -3.20 6.43 -14.74
CA SER A 564 -3.55 5.79 -13.47
C SER A 564 -3.94 4.35 -13.69
N LEU A 565 -3.52 3.44 -12.80
CA LEU A 565 -3.80 2.01 -12.94
C LEU A 565 -4.77 1.51 -11.88
N ALA A 566 -5.61 0.56 -12.24
CA ALA A 566 -6.49 -0.15 -11.32
C ALA A 566 -6.61 -1.61 -11.76
N PHE A 567 -6.87 -2.52 -10.82
CA PHE A 567 -7.31 -3.86 -11.17
C PHE A 567 -8.75 -3.81 -11.70
N ASN A 568 -9.02 -4.66 -12.69
CA ASN A 568 -10.36 -4.87 -13.22
C ASN A 568 -11.16 -5.79 -12.29
N TYR A 569 -12.48 -5.67 -12.31
CA TYR A 569 -13.36 -6.45 -11.44
C TYR A 569 -14.66 -6.87 -12.13
N ILE A 570 -15.36 -7.85 -11.55
CA ILE A 570 -16.67 -8.30 -12.03
C ILE A 570 -17.74 -7.41 -11.40
N PRO A 571 -18.53 -6.65 -12.19
CA PRO A 571 -19.53 -5.74 -11.64
C PRO A 571 -20.61 -6.46 -10.82
N SER A 572 -21.05 -5.84 -9.74
CA SER A 572 -22.09 -6.37 -8.85
C SER A 572 -23.19 -5.32 -8.59
N PRO A 573 -24.34 -5.68 -8.01
CA PRO A 573 -25.36 -4.70 -7.61
C PRO A 573 -24.84 -3.64 -6.63
N ASP A 574 -23.92 -4.01 -5.74
CA ASP A 574 -23.33 -3.12 -4.75
C ASP A 574 -22.22 -2.25 -5.36
N PHE A 575 -21.53 -2.76 -6.38
CA PHE A 575 -20.47 -2.07 -7.11
C PHE A 575 -20.70 -2.16 -8.63
N PRO A 576 -21.65 -1.38 -9.18
CA PRO A 576 -21.91 -1.37 -10.61
C PRO A 576 -20.73 -0.75 -11.36
N ASP A 577 -20.47 -1.21 -12.58
CA ASP A 577 -19.46 -0.58 -13.44
C ASP A 577 -19.98 0.76 -13.94
N ALA A 578 -19.51 1.84 -13.31
CA ALA A 578 -19.91 3.21 -13.63
C ALA A 578 -19.52 3.63 -15.05
N TYR A 579 -18.59 2.93 -15.71
CA TYR A 579 -18.01 3.34 -16.98
C TYR A 579 -18.47 2.49 -18.18
N ASN A 580 -19.29 1.45 -17.95
CA ASN A 580 -19.68 0.48 -18.98
C ASN A 580 -18.45 0.02 -19.79
N ASN A 581 -17.46 -0.47 -19.06
CA ASN A 581 -16.12 -0.77 -19.56
C ASN A 581 -16.20 -1.83 -20.66
N GLN A 582 -15.68 -1.49 -21.85
CA GLN A 582 -15.59 -2.44 -22.96
C GLN A 582 -14.62 -3.60 -22.68
N PHE A 583 -13.71 -3.43 -21.72
CA PHE A 583 -12.75 -4.44 -21.29
C PHE A 583 -13.34 -5.32 -20.18
N HIS A 584 -14.36 -6.12 -20.51
CA HIS A 584 -14.98 -7.04 -19.55
C HIS A 584 -13.96 -8.08 -19.03
N THR A 585 -14.09 -8.44 -17.75
CA THR A 585 -13.33 -9.52 -17.13
C THR A 585 -14.26 -10.54 -16.49
N ASP A 586 -13.95 -11.83 -16.63
CA ASP A 586 -14.70 -12.94 -16.03
C ASP A 586 -13.96 -13.57 -14.85
N PHE A 587 -12.86 -12.96 -14.42
CA PHE A 587 -12.07 -13.46 -13.30
C PHE A 587 -11.88 -12.39 -12.23
N THR A 588 -11.88 -12.85 -10.98
CA THR A 588 -11.72 -12.02 -9.79
C THR A 588 -10.27 -12.01 -9.35
N VAL A 589 -9.73 -10.81 -9.09
CA VAL A 589 -8.43 -10.60 -8.43
C VAL A 589 -8.67 -10.58 -6.92
N PHE A 590 -7.89 -11.34 -6.15
CA PHE A 590 -7.99 -11.32 -4.69
C PHE A 590 -6.62 -11.41 -4.01
N SER A 591 -6.54 -10.81 -2.84
CA SER A 591 -5.37 -10.84 -1.96
C SER A 591 -5.14 -12.25 -1.40
N ALA A 592 -3.95 -12.49 -0.86
CA ALA A 592 -3.61 -13.70 -0.13
C ALA A 592 -4.49 -13.90 1.12
N THR A 593 -5.08 -12.83 1.65
CA THR A 593 -6.05 -12.83 2.76
C THR A 593 -7.49 -13.05 2.29
N GLY A 594 -7.72 -13.23 0.99
CA GLY A 594 -9.05 -13.53 0.42
C GLY A 594 -9.93 -12.31 0.14
N LYS A 595 -9.40 -11.08 0.24
CA LYS A 595 -10.12 -9.85 -0.10
C LYS A 595 -10.10 -9.64 -1.61
N LEU A 596 -11.28 -9.56 -2.21
CA LEU A 596 -11.45 -9.39 -3.65
C LEU A 596 -11.40 -7.92 -4.07
N VAL A 597 -11.06 -7.67 -5.33
CA VAL A 597 -11.26 -6.36 -5.96
C VAL A 597 -12.73 -6.25 -6.37
N ASP A 598 -13.46 -5.30 -5.80
CA ASP A 598 -14.89 -5.04 -6.10
C ASP A 598 -15.16 -3.64 -6.65
N HIS A 599 -14.20 -2.73 -6.62
CA HIS A 599 -14.32 -1.41 -7.24
C HIS A 599 -12.96 -0.90 -7.75
N TYR A 600 -13.00 0.04 -8.68
CA TYR A 600 -11.78 0.68 -9.18
C TYR A 600 -11.13 1.55 -8.11
N SER A 601 -9.90 1.22 -7.75
CA SER A 601 -9.01 2.08 -6.97
C SER A 601 -7.84 2.51 -7.86
N TRP A 602 -7.96 3.70 -8.42
CA TRP A 602 -6.97 4.26 -9.34
C TRP A 602 -5.74 4.74 -8.57
N GLY A 603 -4.61 4.04 -8.75
CA GLY A 603 -3.32 4.46 -8.21
C GLY A 603 -2.59 5.42 -9.15
N PRO A 604 -1.87 6.43 -8.62
CA PRO A 604 -1.01 7.28 -9.43
C PRO A 604 0.19 6.47 -9.94
N VAL A 605 0.40 6.43 -11.26
CA VAL A 605 1.66 5.91 -11.80
C VAL A 605 2.67 7.04 -11.83
N THR A 606 3.62 7.00 -10.90
CA THR A 606 4.67 8.03 -10.81
C THR A 606 5.77 7.89 -11.85
N THR A 607 5.93 6.76 -12.55
CA THR A 607 6.89 6.65 -13.66
C THR A 607 6.67 5.38 -14.48
N VAL A 608 5.74 5.39 -15.44
CA VAL A 608 5.81 4.42 -16.55
C VAL A 608 6.03 5.19 -17.84
N THR A 609 7.27 5.13 -18.31
CA THR A 609 7.54 4.98 -19.74
C THR A 609 7.53 3.49 -20.04
N MET A 610 7.24 3.04 -21.25
CA MET A 610 7.88 1.81 -21.73
C MET A 610 9.04 2.27 -22.60
N SER A 611 10.24 1.71 -22.37
CA SER A 611 11.41 2.04 -23.18
C SER A 611 11.15 1.61 -24.62
N THR A 612 10.80 2.54 -25.49
CA THR A 612 10.99 2.38 -26.94
C THR A 612 12.49 2.58 -27.21
N SER A 613 13.28 1.51 -27.06
CA SER A 613 14.68 1.56 -27.47
C SER A 613 14.74 1.52 -28.99
N THR A 614 15.36 2.51 -29.61
CA THR A 614 15.67 2.46 -31.04
C THR A 614 16.68 1.35 -31.29
N THR A 615 16.31 0.37 -32.12
CA THR A 615 17.17 -0.78 -32.44
C THR A 615 18.40 -0.32 -33.21
N ILE A 616 19.58 -0.50 -32.62
CA ILE A 616 20.85 -0.35 -33.34
C ILE A 616 21.11 -1.65 -34.10
N VAL A 617 21.19 -1.56 -35.43
CA VAL A 617 21.49 -2.68 -36.33
C VAL A 617 22.99 -2.72 -36.59
N PRO A 618 23.73 -3.70 -36.04
CA PRO A 618 25.14 -3.86 -36.35
C PRO A 618 25.30 -4.42 -37.77
N ALA A 619 25.47 -3.53 -38.75
CA ALA A 619 25.56 -3.90 -40.16
C ALA A 619 26.87 -4.57 -40.57
N ASP A 620 27.84 -4.65 -39.66
CA ASP A 620 29.21 -5.00 -40.02
C ASP A 620 29.70 -6.29 -39.34
N THR A 621 29.80 -7.33 -40.16
CA THR A 621 30.33 -8.66 -39.82
C THR A 621 31.76 -8.87 -40.32
N THR A 622 32.35 -7.90 -41.02
CA THR A 622 33.61 -8.09 -41.74
C THR A 622 34.81 -7.64 -40.91
N ILE A 623 35.73 -8.57 -40.64
CA ILE A 623 36.95 -8.31 -39.86
C ILE A 623 38.06 -7.75 -40.76
N VAL A 624 38.13 -8.20 -42.01
CA VAL A 624 39.15 -7.84 -42.99
C VAL A 624 38.69 -6.62 -43.78
N ARG A 625 39.40 -5.49 -43.67
CA ARG A 625 38.98 -4.22 -44.24
C ARG A 625 39.98 -3.64 -45.23
N PRO A 626 39.50 -2.95 -46.28
CA PRO A 626 40.36 -2.14 -47.14
C PRO A 626 41.12 -1.08 -46.33
N PRO A 627 42.26 -0.60 -46.83
CA PRO A 627 42.98 0.49 -46.19
C PRO A 627 42.12 1.77 -46.12
N PHE A 628 42.28 2.50 -45.01
CA PHE A 628 41.74 3.83 -44.83
C PHE A 628 42.85 4.84 -45.16
N ASP A 629 42.91 5.25 -46.42
CA ASP A 629 43.90 6.18 -46.95
C ASP A 629 43.21 7.49 -47.29
N VAL A 630 43.11 8.38 -46.30
CA VAL A 630 42.46 9.67 -46.45
C VAL A 630 43.50 10.77 -46.22
N ASP A 631 43.93 11.41 -47.31
CA ASP A 631 44.84 12.57 -47.31
C ASP A 631 44.19 13.87 -46.77
N GLN A 632 42.98 13.77 -46.19
CA GLN A 632 42.11 14.90 -45.82
C GLN A 632 41.81 14.97 -44.31
N LEU A 633 42.44 14.13 -43.47
CA LEU A 633 42.35 14.33 -42.01
C LEU A 633 43.13 15.59 -41.61
N PRO A 634 42.63 16.41 -40.66
CA PRO A 634 43.37 17.53 -40.11
C PRO A 634 44.70 17.08 -39.49
N ASP A 635 45.74 17.91 -39.61
CA ASP A 635 47.00 17.71 -38.90
C ASP A 635 46.80 17.96 -37.39
N GLY A 636 47.23 17.02 -36.53
CA GLY A 636 47.20 17.15 -35.08
C GLY A 636 46.18 16.24 -34.38
N GLU A 637 45.81 16.59 -33.14
CA GLU A 637 44.80 15.86 -32.37
C GLU A 637 43.40 16.13 -32.93
N LEU A 638 42.69 15.07 -33.30
CA LEU A 638 41.34 15.13 -33.84
C LEU A 638 40.35 15.46 -32.72
N SER A 639 39.42 16.37 -32.99
CA SER A 639 38.27 16.60 -32.11
C SER A 639 37.29 15.43 -32.14
N ASP A 640 36.38 15.39 -31.16
CA ASP A 640 35.32 14.38 -31.08
C ASP A 640 34.37 14.37 -32.30
N ARG A 641 34.46 15.35 -33.21
CA ARG A 641 33.68 15.40 -34.45
C ARG A 641 34.49 14.96 -35.68
N GLU A 642 35.79 14.78 -35.55
CA GLU A 642 36.72 14.50 -36.65
C GLU A 642 37.16 13.03 -36.71
N THR A 643 36.67 12.21 -35.80
CA THR A 643 36.97 10.78 -35.65
C THR A 643 35.93 9.86 -36.30
N GLY A 644 34.90 10.44 -36.93
CA GLY A 644 33.86 9.73 -37.65
C GLY A 644 33.00 10.67 -38.49
N GLU A 645 31.96 10.11 -39.09
CA GLU A 645 30.94 10.83 -39.87
C GLU A 645 29.56 10.18 -39.69
N ILE A 646 28.49 10.92 -40.00
CA ILE A 646 27.13 10.36 -40.09
C ILE A 646 26.67 10.42 -41.54
N ILE A 647 26.22 9.28 -42.05
CA ILE A 647 25.49 9.19 -43.32
C ILE A 647 24.00 9.15 -43.00
N ILE A 648 23.24 10.08 -43.56
CA ILE A 648 21.80 10.18 -43.37
C ILE A 648 21.11 10.05 -44.72
N SER A 649 20.14 9.14 -44.79
CA SER A 649 19.26 8.97 -45.93
C SER A 649 17.81 9.08 -45.48
N LYS A 650 17.04 9.86 -46.25
CA LYS A 650 15.59 9.86 -46.11
C LYS A 650 15.05 8.53 -46.62
N LEU A 651 14.22 7.87 -45.82
CA LEU A 651 13.65 6.59 -46.24
C LEU A 651 12.57 6.81 -47.32
N PRO A 652 12.50 5.94 -48.33
CA PRO A 652 11.53 6.04 -49.42
C PRO A 652 10.13 5.64 -48.96
N GLU A 653 9.11 5.98 -49.75
CA GLU A 653 7.72 5.59 -49.49
C GLU A 653 7.53 4.06 -49.41
N SER A 654 8.37 3.28 -50.10
CA SER A 654 8.36 1.81 -50.01
C SER A 654 8.71 1.26 -48.63
N TYR A 655 9.37 2.04 -47.77
CA TYR A 655 9.55 1.70 -46.35
C TYR A 655 8.26 1.91 -45.57
N SER A 656 7.64 3.10 -45.72
CA SER A 656 6.37 3.45 -45.07
C SER A 656 5.20 2.54 -45.46
N ASN A 657 5.27 1.95 -46.65
CA ASN A 657 4.26 1.05 -47.20
C ASN A 657 4.62 -0.44 -47.04
N SER A 658 5.70 -0.76 -46.31
CA SER A 658 6.09 -2.16 -46.07
C SER A 658 5.13 -2.82 -45.06
N GLU A 659 4.59 -3.99 -45.42
CA GLU A 659 3.84 -4.85 -44.51
C GLU A 659 4.72 -5.38 -43.36
N ASP A 660 6.04 -5.45 -43.58
CA ASP A 660 7.06 -5.78 -42.58
C ASP A 660 8.23 -4.78 -42.66
N PRO A 661 8.17 -3.68 -41.90
CA PRO A 661 9.25 -2.68 -41.86
C PRO A 661 10.58 -3.24 -41.35
N ALA A 662 10.57 -4.29 -40.51
CA ALA A 662 11.79 -4.87 -39.96
C ALA A 662 12.53 -5.71 -41.02
N ALA A 663 11.81 -6.53 -41.80
CA ALA A 663 12.38 -7.23 -42.95
C ALA A 663 12.89 -6.24 -44.01
N TRP A 664 12.15 -5.16 -44.27
CA TRP A 664 12.61 -4.11 -45.19
C TRP A 664 13.92 -3.48 -44.73
N ILE A 665 14.04 -3.15 -43.44
CA ILE A 665 15.27 -2.63 -42.84
C ILE A 665 16.40 -3.65 -43.00
N ALA A 666 16.16 -4.94 -42.71
CA ALA A 666 17.19 -5.97 -42.84
C ALA A 666 17.75 -6.08 -44.28
N ASP A 667 16.89 -5.98 -45.28
CA ASP A 667 17.25 -6.17 -46.69
C ASP A 667 17.80 -4.90 -47.37
N SER A 668 17.31 -3.72 -46.96
CA SER A 668 17.52 -2.46 -47.69
C SER A 668 18.39 -1.44 -46.96
N LEU A 669 18.58 -1.55 -45.64
CA LEU A 669 19.26 -0.50 -44.85
C LEU A 669 20.68 -0.23 -45.32
N VAL A 670 21.43 -1.26 -45.73
CA VAL A 670 22.80 -1.12 -46.26
C VAL A 670 22.82 -0.20 -47.48
N TYR A 671 21.86 -0.35 -48.40
CA TYR A 671 21.76 0.51 -49.59
C TYR A 671 21.60 1.99 -49.23
N TYR A 672 20.80 2.30 -48.21
CA TYR A 672 20.58 3.67 -47.73
C TYR A 672 21.69 4.18 -46.79
N THR A 673 22.63 3.34 -46.36
CA THR A 673 23.64 3.73 -45.36
C THR A 673 25.08 3.53 -45.83
N THR A 674 25.30 3.07 -47.07
CA THR A 674 26.65 2.84 -47.60
C THR A 674 27.34 4.16 -47.95
N ALA A 675 28.61 4.27 -47.56
CA ALA A 675 29.53 5.34 -47.93
C ALA A 675 30.03 5.16 -49.37
N SER A 676 29.22 5.58 -50.35
CA SER A 676 29.56 5.54 -51.79
C SER A 676 29.33 6.90 -52.46
N PRO A 677 30.26 7.39 -53.30
CA PRO A 677 30.05 8.60 -54.11
C PRO A 677 28.82 8.50 -55.03
N ASP A 678 28.44 7.27 -55.39
CA ASP A 678 27.33 6.98 -56.29
C ASP A 678 25.99 6.76 -55.56
N ASN A 679 25.91 6.97 -54.24
CA ASN A 679 24.65 6.86 -53.49
C ASN A 679 23.81 8.14 -53.67
N PRO A 680 22.72 8.12 -54.47
CA PRO A 680 21.98 9.34 -54.79
C PRO A 680 20.97 9.74 -53.69
N HIS A 681 20.84 8.92 -52.63
CA HIS A 681 19.81 9.07 -51.60
C HIS A 681 20.37 9.57 -50.25
N ALA A 682 21.69 9.65 -50.13
CA ALA A 682 22.38 9.92 -48.89
C ALA A 682 23.00 11.32 -48.87
N THR A 683 23.08 11.88 -47.67
CA THR A 683 23.85 13.09 -47.37
C THR A 683 24.84 12.79 -46.25
N VAL A 684 25.99 13.46 -46.27
CA VAL A 684 27.04 13.28 -45.26
C VAL A 684 27.01 14.46 -44.30
N LEU A 685 27.04 14.17 -43.01
CA LEU A 685 27.37 15.14 -41.98
C LEU A 685 28.81 14.87 -41.51
N ASN A 686 29.72 15.77 -41.89
CA ASN A 686 31.15 15.74 -41.53
C ASN A 686 31.59 17.07 -40.88
N SER A 687 32.79 17.11 -40.31
CA SER A 687 33.25 18.14 -39.36
C SER A 687 33.55 19.54 -39.93
N LYS A 688 33.18 19.88 -41.18
CA LYS A 688 33.47 21.21 -41.76
C LYS A 688 32.61 22.32 -41.14
N THR A 689 32.82 22.61 -39.86
CA THR A 689 32.46 23.83 -39.11
C THR A 689 31.00 24.35 -39.16
N SER A 690 30.10 23.64 -39.82
CA SER A 690 28.66 23.82 -39.77
C SER A 690 28.04 22.45 -39.96
N ASN A 691 27.03 22.10 -39.17
CA ASN A 691 26.22 20.89 -39.30
C ASN A 691 25.35 20.93 -40.59
N SER A 692 25.91 21.39 -41.71
CA SER A 692 25.20 21.51 -42.98
C SER A 692 25.37 20.21 -43.76
N PRO A 693 24.29 19.64 -44.34
CA PRO A 693 24.38 18.46 -45.19
C PRO A 693 25.36 18.68 -46.35
N GLY A 694 26.43 17.88 -46.39
CA GLY A 694 27.44 17.88 -47.44
C GLY A 694 27.10 16.92 -48.58
N SER A 695 27.90 16.98 -49.66
CA SER A 695 27.81 16.02 -50.77
C SER A 695 28.43 14.68 -50.37
N MET A 696 27.92 13.56 -50.89
CA MET A 696 28.56 12.23 -50.74
C MET A 696 30.00 12.17 -51.24
N SER A 697 30.40 13.10 -52.13
CA SER A 697 31.81 13.27 -52.53
C SER A 697 32.74 13.72 -51.39
N GLU A 698 32.19 14.15 -50.25
CA GLU A 698 32.91 14.54 -49.05
C GLU A 698 32.95 13.46 -47.95
N ALA A 699 32.37 12.27 -48.21
CA ALA A 699 32.51 11.12 -47.33
C ALA A 699 33.97 10.66 -47.29
N ARG A 700 34.49 10.38 -46.09
CA ARG A 700 35.86 9.87 -45.91
C ARG A 700 35.89 8.35 -45.82
N CYS A 701 34.78 7.72 -45.45
CA CYS A 701 34.64 6.28 -45.55
C CYS A 701 34.35 5.87 -46.99
N SER A 702 34.85 4.70 -47.39
CA SER A 702 34.66 4.16 -48.73
C SER A 702 34.49 2.64 -48.70
N ALA A 703 33.65 2.13 -49.60
CA ALA A 703 33.48 0.70 -49.81
C ALA A 703 34.34 0.19 -50.97
N THR A 704 35.01 -0.96 -50.79
CA THR A 704 35.64 -1.72 -51.89
C THR A 704 35.07 -3.13 -51.88
N ASN A 705 34.52 -3.60 -53.02
CA ASN A 705 33.85 -4.90 -53.14
C ASN A 705 32.77 -5.14 -52.07
N GLY A 706 32.03 -4.10 -51.68
CA GLY A 706 30.98 -4.19 -50.66
C GLY A 706 31.46 -4.19 -49.20
N VAL A 707 32.76 -4.05 -48.95
CA VAL A 707 33.32 -3.94 -47.59
C VAL A 707 33.78 -2.51 -47.34
N GLU A 708 33.25 -1.87 -46.29
CA GLU A 708 33.66 -0.53 -45.87
C GLU A 708 34.96 -0.55 -45.05
N ASN A 709 35.81 0.46 -45.29
CA ASN A 709 37.04 0.67 -44.51
C ASN A 709 36.78 1.19 -43.08
N CYS A 710 35.58 1.72 -42.80
CA CYS A 710 35.12 2.20 -41.51
C CYS A 710 34.16 1.22 -40.82
N VAL A 711 34.04 1.29 -39.50
CA VAL A 711 33.03 0.52 -38.74
C VAL A 711 31.74 1.31 -38.69
N SER A 712 30.63 0.69 -39.09
CA SER A 712 29.32 1.34 -39.19
C SER A 712 28.33 0.88 -38.13
N PHE A 713 27.57 1.81 -37.58
CA PHE A 713 26.41 1.54 -36.72
C PHE A 713 25.17 2.19 -37.31
N ASN A 714 24.19 1.37 -37.66
CA ASN A 714 22.99 1.84 -38.34
C ASN A 714 21.81 1.87 -37.37
N PHE A 715 20.95 2.88 -37.53
CA PHE A 715 19.67 2.95 -36.85
C PHE A 715 18.68 3.73 -37.71
N VAL A 716 17.40 3.56 -37.42
CA VAL A 716 16.30 4.28 -38.06
C VAL A 716 15.65 5.14 -37.00
N THR A 717 15.36 6.40 -37.34
CA THR A 717 14.73 7.34 -36.41
C THR A 717 13.84 8.33 -37.15
N ASP A 718 12.79 8.76 -36.48
CA ASP A 718 11.87 9.82 -36.85
C ASP A 718 12.09 11.10 -36.04
N GLU A 719 13.16 11.14 -35.23
CA GLU A 719 13.49 12.26 -34.35
C GLU A 719 14.94 12.74 -34.48
N ALA A 720 15.16 14.00 -34.11
CA ALA A 720 16.48 14.58 -33.92
C ALA A 720 17.21 13.91 -32.76
N PHE A 721 18.52 13.74 -32.90
CA PHE A 721 19.28 12.87 -32.03
C PHE A 721 20.69 13.36 -31.78
N ARG A 722 21.28 12.88 -30.69
CA ARG A 722 22.69 12.99 -30.37
C ARG A 722 23.28 11.60 -30.22
N VAL A 723 24.43 11.39 -30.85
CA VAL A 723 25.18 10.14 -30.73
C VAL A 723 26.55 10.39 -30.13
N ASN A 724 26.93 9.54 -29.16
CA ASN A 724 28.28 9.45 -28.63
C ASN A 724 28.78 8.01 -28.79
N ILE A 725 29.92 7.84 -29.45
CA ILE A 725 30.60 6.55 -29.59
C ILE A 725 31.97 6.67 -28.95
N ARG A 726 32.31 5.79 -28.02
CA ARG A 726 33.64 5.69 -27.41
C ARG A 726 34.28 4.38 -27.81
N ILE A 727 35.53 4.43 -28.24
CA ILE A 727 36.31 3.25 -28.61
C ILE A 727 37.36 2.99 -27.54
N PHE A 728 37.44 1.73 -27.12
CA PHE A 728 38.48 1.22 -26.24
C PHE A 728 39.23 0.08 -26.91
N ASP A 729 40.49 -0.12 -26.56
CA ASP A 729 41.20 -1.34 -26.93
C ASP A 729 40.67 -2.54 -26.11
N HIS A 730 41.11 -3.75 -26.46
CA HIS A 730 40.76 -4.98 -25.73
C HIS A 730 41.19 -5.01 -24.25
N LEU A 731 42.06 -4.09 -23.81
CA LEU A 731 42.50 -3.93 -22.42
C LEU A 731 41.71 -2.86 -21.66
N GLY A 732 40.77 -2.17 -22.33
CA GLY A 732 39.94 -1.12 -21.75
C GLY A 732 40.57 0.27 -21.78
N HIS A 733 41.68 0.48 -22.47
CA HIS A 733 42.23 1.83 -22.65
C HIS A 733 41.44 2.60 -23.71
N PHE A 734 41.20 3.88 -23.45
CA PHE A 734 40.53 4.77 -24.38
C PHE A 734 41.37 4.99 -25.65
N VAL A 735 40.73 4.90 -26.82
CA VAL A 735 41.36 5.01 -28.14
C VAL A 735 40.95 6.31 -28.84
N ASN A 736 39.63 6.51 -28.99
CA ASN A 736 39.04 7.74 -29.52
C ASN A 736 37.56 7.83 -29.11
N GLN A 737 36.90 8.94 -29.47
CA GLN A 737 35.46 9.07 -29.39
C GLN A 737 34.90 9.90 -30.53
N TYR A 738 33.66 9.65 -30.91
CA TYR A 738 32.86 10.46 -31.81
C TYR A 738 31.63 11.02 -31.08
N ASN A 739 31.33 12.31 -31.22
CA ASN A 739 30.20 12.98 -30.57
C ASN A 739 29.58 14.00 -31.52
N GLN A 740 28.38 13.71 -32.00
CA GLN A 740 27.68 14.55 -32.96
C GLN A 740 26.20 14.64 -32.61
N GLU A 741 25.65 15.84 -32.75
CA GLU A 741 24.24 16.13 -32.57
C GLU A 741 23.65 16.56 -33.92
N VAL A 742 22.47 16.04 -34.23
CA VAL A 742 21.59 16.52 -35.27
C VAL A 742 20.46 17.22 -34.55
N SER A 743 20.44 18.54 -34.61
CA SER A 743 19.42 19.37 -33.96
C SER A 743 18.07 19.22 -34.64
N GLN A 744 17.01 19.63 -33.96
CA GLN A 744 15.66 19.65 -34.53
C GLN A 744 15.57 20.47 -35.83
N GLU A 745 16.24 21.63 -35.89
CA GLU A 745 16.22 22.45 -37.11
C GLU A 745 16.87 21.72 -38.30
N GLU A 746 17.94 20.97 -38.05
CA GLU A 746 18.64 20.17 -39.07
C GLU A 746 17.83 18.95 -39.48
N PHE A 747 17.26 18.25 -38.50
CA PHE A 747 16.39 17.10 -38.74
C PHE A 747 15.19 17.48 -39.62
N ASN A 748 14.54 18.60 -39.31
CA ASN A 748 13.41 19.12 -40.08
C ASN A 748 13.81 19.54 -41.50
N LYS A 749 15.02 20.07 -41.70
CA LYS A 749 15.56 20.35 -43.04
C LYS A 749 15.82 19.07 -43.84
N LEU A 750 16.30 18.02 -43.19
CA LEU A 750 16.59 16.72 -43.82
C LEU A 750 15.32 15.97 -44.21
N THR A 751 14.33 15.91 -43.32
CA THR A 751 13.09 15.15 -43.54
C THR A 751 12.02 15.96 -44.26
N GLY A 752 12.07 17.29 -44.15
CA GLY A 752 10.97 18.18 -44.53
C GLY A 752 9.78 18.12 -43.58
N SER A 753 9.87 17.40 -42.45
CA SER A 753 8.80 17.25 -41.46
C SER A 753 8.87 18.40 -40.44
N TYR A 754 7.94 19.35 -40.53
CA TYR A 754 7.77 20.41 -39.52
C TYR A 754 6.28 20.73 -39.39
N THR A 755 5.75 20.66 -38.16
CA THR A 755 4.32 20.90 -37.86
C THR A 755 4.14 21.94 -36.77
N PRO A 756 4.02 23.24 -37.13
CA PRO A 756 3.85 24.29 -36.14
C PRO A 756 2.50 24.28 -35.41
N ASN A 757 1.54 23.42 -35.77
CA ASN A 757 0.18 23.38 -35.18
C ASN A 757 -0.44 21.96 -35.14
N GLU A 758 0.37 20.91 -34.96
CA GLU A 758 -0.13 19.51 -34.87
C GLU A 758 -0.91 18.99 -36.11
N ILE A 759 -0.81 19.70 -37.25
CA ILE A 759 -1.46 19.34 -38.52
C ILE A 759 -0.39 19.04 -39.57
N CYS A 760 -0.42 17.82 -40.13
CA CYS A 760 0.40 17.43 -41.28
C CYS A 760 -0.12 18.12 -42.55
N SER A 761 0.69 19.00 -43.16
CA SER A 761 0.32 19.71 -44.38
C SER A 761 1.47 19.73 -45.40
N ASP A 762 1.20 19.23 -46.61
CA ASP A 762 2.00 19.42 -47.84
C ASP A 762 3.50 19.07 -47.72
N LYS A 763 3.85 17.91 -47.14
CA LYS A 763 5.26 17.45 -47.06
C LYS A 763 5.55 16.27 -47.97
N THR A 764 6.56 16.40 -48.82
CA THR A 764 7.05 15.34 -49.69
C THR A 764 8.03 14.44 -48.91
N GLY A 765 7.56 13.51 -48.08
CA GLY A 765 8.44 12.60 -47.32
C GLY A 765 7.78 11.63 -46.36
N THR A 766 8.56 10.63 -45.92
CA THR A 766 8.17 9.61 -44.92
C THR A 766 8.28 10.08 -43.48
N GLY A 767 9.00 11.17 -43.21
CA GLY A 767 9.31 11.64 -41.86
C GLY A 767 10.36 10.84 -41.11
N THR A 768 10.84 9.74 -41.70
CA THR A 768 11.80 8.82 -41.09
C THR A 768 13.11 8.83 -41.88
N ILE A 769 14.23 8.75 -41.15
CA ILE A 769 15.57 8.62 -41.73
C ILE A 769 16.22 7.30 -41.33
N ALA A 770 17.10 6.82 -42.20
CA ALA A 770 18.16 5.90 -41.83
C ALA A 770 19.43 6.70 -41.56
N ALA A 771 20.02 6.49 -40.39
CA ALA A 771 21.29 7.09 -40.00
C ALA A 771 22.35 5.99 -39.82
N SER A 772 23.57 6.26 -40.28
CA SER A 772 24.72 5.38 -40.10
C SER A 772 25.91 6.18 -39.59
N VAL A 773 26.35 5.86 -38.39
CA VAL A 773 27.55 6.44 -37.82
C VAL A 773 28.74 5.61 -38.27
N LYS A 774 29.65 6.22 -39.02
CA LYS A 774 30.87 5.60 -39.51
C LYS A 774 32.04 6.06 -38.65
N MET A 775 32.65 5.14 -37.93
CA MET A 775 33.84 5.39 -37.12
C MET A 775 35.09 5.20 -37.95
N TYR A 776 35.95 6.22 -38.00
CA TYR A 776 37.24 6.12 -38.68
C TYR A 776 38.18 5.21 -37.88
N PRO A 777 38.97 4.34 -38.55
CA PRO A 777 39.90 3.45 -37.88
C PRO A 777 41.21 4.18 -37.52
N VAL A 778 41.09 5.28 -36.77
CA VAL A 778 42.20 6.10 -36.27
C VAL A 778 42.05 6.35 -34.76
N SER A 779 43.16 6.55 -34.06
CA SER A 779 43.18 7.07 -32.70
C SER A 779 42.88 8.57 -32.67
N LYS A 780 42.70 9.15 -31.48
CA LYS A 780 42.51 10.59 -31.31
C LYS A 780 43.67 11.43 -31.90
N ASP A 781 44.89 10.91 -31.91
CA ASP A 781 46.06 11.57 -32.52
C ASP A 781 46.13 11.40 -34.05
N GLY A 782 45.06 10.95 -34.71
CA GLY A 782 45.04 10.67 -36.15
C GLY A 782 45.81 9.43 -36.57
N ARG A 783 46.41 8.66 -35.63
CA ARG A 783 47.15 7.44 -35.97
C ARG A 783 46.21 6.30 -36.29
N LYS A 784 46.39 5.71 -37.46
CA LYS A 784 45.76 4.47 -37.94
C LYS A 784 45.78 3.34 -36.89
N LEU A 785 44.62 2.80 -36.50
CA LEU A 785 44.46 1.70 -35.53
C LEU A 785 45.17 0.40 -35.95
N GLY A 786 45.83 -0.29 -35.03
CA GLY A 786 46.49 -1.58 -35.33
C GLY A 786 45.50 -2.72 -35.52
N THR A 787 45.97 -3.85 -36.08
CA THR A 787 45.19 -5.09 -36.15
C THR A 787 44.90 -5.60 -34.74
N GLY A 788 43.62 -5.77 -34.37
CA GLY A 788 43.22 -6.16 -33.01
C GLY A 788 41.74 -5.98 -32.73
N ALA A 789 41.30 -6.37 -31.53
CA ALA A 789 39.92 -6.19 -31.07
C ALA A 789 39.74 -4.86 -30.33
N TYR A 790 38.63 -4.17 -30.62
CA TYR A 790 38.24 -2.90 -30.04
C TYR A 790 36.80 -2.99 -29.52
N ILE A 791 36.53 -2.29 -28.42
CA ILE A 791 35.23 -2.22 -27.76
C ILE A 791 34.61 -0.87 -28.10
N TYR A 792 33.44 -0.90 -28.71
CA TYR A 792 32.63 0.26 -29.06
C TYR A 792 31.51 0.40 -28.03
N GLN A 793 31.43 1.55 -27.37
CA GLN A 793 30.32 1.93 -26.50
C GLN A 793 29.56 3.06 -27.17
N ILE A 794 28.28 2.83 -27.45
CA ILE A 794 27.41 3.73 -28.19
C ILE A 794 26.33 4.23 -27.25
N SER A 795 26.07 5.53 -27.29
CA SER A 795 24.95 6.18 -26.64
C SER A 795 24.24 7.04 -27.68
N LEU A 796 23.00 6.67 -28.00
CA LEU A 796 22.09 7.44 -28.83
C LEU A 796 21.02 8.06 -27.93
N VAL A 797 20.77 9.35 -28.10
CA VAL A 797 19.74 10.12 -27.40
C VAL A 797 18.87 10.78 -28.45
N GLU A 798 17.58 10.47 -28.50
CA GLU A 798 16.59 11.10 -29.36
C GLU A 798 15.76 12.07 -28.51
N TYR A 799 15.59 13.28 -29.02
CA TYR A 799 14.92 14.36 -28.31
C TYR A 799 13.46 14.47 -28.76
N PRO A 800 12.50 14.55 -27.82
CA PRO A 800 11.08 14.52 -28.14
C PRO A 800 10.73 15.74 -28.99
N GLN A 801 10.19 15.49 -30.18
CA GLN A 801 9.65 16.53 -31.03
C GLN A 801 8.39 16.11 -31.79
N PRO A 802 7.37 16.98 -31.85
CA PRO A 802 6.22 16.76 -32.73
C PRO A 802 6.67 16.66 -34.18
N HIS A 803 6.23 15.63 -34.89
CA HIS A 803 6.62 15.41 -36.29
C HIS A 803 5.50 14.71 -37.08
N CYS A 804 5.65 14.66 -38.40
CA CYS A 804 4.78 13.86 -39.27
C CYS A 804 5.57 12.72 -39.86
N VAL A 805 4.99 11.53 -39.78
CA VAL A 805 5.46 10.33 -40.48
C VAL A 805 4.41 9.88 -41.49
N ASN A 806 4.86 9.23 -42.56
CA ASN A 806 3.97 8.56 -43.48
C ASN A 806 3.85 7.08 -43.06
N VAL A 807 2.62 6.66 -42.78
CA VAL A 807 2.30 5.28 -42.38
C VAL A 807 1.23 4.78 -43.34
N GLY A 808 1.54 3.76 -44.14
CA GLY A 808 0.58 3.17 -45.08
C GLY A 808 0.09 4.12 -46.19
N GLY A 809 0.87 5.14 -46.54
CA GLY A 809 0.53 6.12 -47.58
C GLY A 809 -0.19 7.37 -47.07
N GLU A 810 -0.56 7.41 -45.79
CA GLU A 810 -1.21 8.56 -45.14
C GLU A 810 -0.26 9.26 -44.15
N GLN A 811 -0.33 10.59 -44.10
CA GLN A 811 0.46 11.38 -43.15
C GLN A 811 -0.20 11.39 -41.77
N SER A 812 0.52 10.88 -40.78
CA SER A 812 0.10 10.84 -39.39
C SER A 812 0.97 11.76 -38.55
N PHE A 813 0.33 12.53 -37.67
CA PHE A 813 1.01 13.32 -36.65
C PHE A 813 1.44 12.41 -35.49
N MET A 814 2.70 12.53 -35.07
CA MET A 814 3.26 11.79 -33.95
C MET A 814 3.74 12.78 -32.88
N PRO A 815 3.29 12.65 -31.62
CA PRO A 815 3.92 13.34 -30.51
C PRO A 815 5.32 12.73 -30.29
N GLY A 816 6.36 13.56 -30.24
CA GLY A 816 7.71 13.04 -30.07
C GLY A 816 7.97 12.47 -28.67
N GLU A 817 8.83 11.46 -28.61
CA GLU A 817 9.17 10.69 -27.41
C GLU A 817 10.67 10.78 -27.14
N TYR A 818 11.07 11.12 -25.91
CA TYR A 818 12.49 11.03 -25.55
C TYR A 818 12.93 9.57 -25.53
N ARG A 819 13.90 9.20 -26.38
CA ARG A 819 14.49 7.84 -26.40
C ARG A 819 15.97 7.90 -26.08
N ARG A 820 16.46 6.91 -25.34
CA ARG A 820 17.91 6.75 -25.09
C ARG A 820 18.31 5.30 -25.26
N THR A 821 19.14 5.04 -26.26
CA THR A 821 19.67 3.70 -26.55
C THR A 821 21.16 3.64 -26.19
N GLU A 822 21.56 2.65 -25.40
CA GLU A 822 22.96 2.31 -25.16
C GLU A 822 23.27 0.94 -25.78
N TYR A 823 24.37 0.84 -26.53
CA TYR A 823 24.80 -0.40 -27.16
C TYR A 823 26.30 -0.60 -27.02
N LYS A 824 26.72 -1.84 -26.76
CA LYS A 824 28.13 -2.20 -26.63
C LYS A 824 28.47 -3.33 -27.60
N GLN A 825 29.59 -3.21 -28.29
CA GLN A 825 30.06 -4.23 -29.22
C GLN A 825 31.58 -4.37 -29.21
N THR A 826 32.07 -5.61 -29.23
CA THR A 826 33.49 -5.89 -29.48
C THR A 826 33.68 -6.32 -30.93
N ARG A 827 34.60 -5.66 -31.65
CA ARG A 827 34.90 -5.94 -33.06
C ARG A 827 36.40 -5.95 -33.36
N GLY A 828 36.80 -6.90 -34.20
CA GLY A 828 38.17 -7.02 -34.70
C GLY A 828 38.40 -6.16 -35.94
N PHE A 829 39.56 -5.50 -36.00
CA PHE A 829 40.04 -4.77 -37.17
C PHE A 829 41.27 -5.51 -37.71
N ARG A 830 41.26 -5.95 -38.97
CA ARG A 830 42.42 -6.51 -39.67
C ARG A 830 42.63 -5.79 -40.99
N ARG A 831 43.75 -5.07 -41.12
CA ARG A 831 44.12 -4.40 -42.38
C ARG A 831 44.55 -5.43 -43.42
N VAL A 832 44.08 -5.25 -44.65
CA VAL A 832 44.73 -5.82 -45.84
C VAL A 832 45.92 -4.93 -46.17
N GLU A 833 47.09 -5.52 -46.39
CA GLU A 833 48.28 -4.81 -46.90
C GLU A 833 48.11 -4.38 -48.35
#